data_AF-A0A0H1BFR6-F1
#
_entry.id   AF-A0A0H1BFR6-F1
#
_cell.length_a   1.000
_cell.length_b   1.000
_cell.length_c   1.000
_cell.angle_alpha   90.00
_cell.angle_beta   90.00
_cell.angle_gamma   90.00
#
_symmetry.space_group_name_H-M   'P 1'
#
loop_
_entity.id
_entity.type
_entity.pdbx_description
1 polymer ?
#
loop_
_entity_poly.entity_id
_entity_poly.type
_entity_poly.pdbx_seq_one_letter_code
_entity_poly.pdbx_strand_id
1 'polypeptide(L)'
;MSSNDPDGLHFIPLHTRSTSHLSQPSNKNSYQPVPSSSDPIDRAVSPPIPYQDNGDTPASQPTSAFGLGIGGRNSSPHGSSPEIRRDTTSYNPFLMGHSPPLDSIGSTPTINIGNPGRDSQPNFNCPSAGSVRHRRMSWLTITILVLAFYSTALSGLYMIVAFIKPRYGRKIGSGGLAPDTASLLSALFAKTIELSFVTVFVAFLGQVLSRRALTKRATGISIADMSMRGWIMQPGSLITHWQHVKHSGLTVIGMIALTATFMALLYTTAADALVSPKLGYGPQELVDFTATVKTKFANVPYLLDECLTPIPEDVDPEAGQSTCLQLSYVGQAYHNYREYISEWSLLSRNGKKAGTDMRNRIVPAGTWNDNTTLRGSWIHEQDMIETSKKHGRMINNVTAAMPHAGIIASSRHPQNALRQPSDFNGLGEFELRASVVSPVVNVLCAGLTKEEISPLVYNEWPEVQGTVNVSTWNSDPPEGLWGEGGRYNETVVDDIFGFSERKLPPIFPKLPVPHNTLVNGTLRFHIRDSLYILLASPPYITDPPYALCAIKAGLTTQCSTKYVATARGGNLAAICDEPDDTLRYNQGNNDMPFIEWDENWEDMSTEWANSLSLGTGITDGYASNTRLLTQLIPPFDPKTDTYSLSETIPSVAEAFAAMAASTLLMATEGANFDLERPDLEQLPMDHTFKASLRVTDYASGGAQKWQGIFYVVLVLVFLTNLVCLGYMYIDIKGEQLTDFTEPQNMFALALNSHGSSKLSGACGAGPVGKQLSERWVIGMEEDTEHYYITSKTEKAELRQRELAEQHLKPTDSPAVKEYRRISRTKSSLSMFH
;
A
#
# COMPACT_ATOMS: atom_id res chain seq x y z
N MET A 1 8.62 -23.02 -81.96
CA MET A 1 10.06 -22.70 -81.87
C MET A 1 10.23 -21.67 -80.76
N SER A 2 11.11 -21.96 -79.79
CA SER A 2 11.70 -21.06 -78.78
C SER A 2 10.82 -20.44 -77.66
N SER A 3 11.04 -20.95 -76.43
CA SER A 3 11.43 -20.24 -75.19
C SER A 3 10.70 -18.98 -74.69
N ASN A 4 10.13 -19.02 -73.47
CA ASN A 4 10.60 -18.35 -72.23
C ASN A 4 9.47 -18.17 -71.18
N ASP A 5 9.80 -18.53 -69.92
CA ASP A 5 9.18 -18.19 -68.62
C ASP A 5 9.07 -16.66 -68.35
N PRO A 6 8.56 -16.17 -67.19
CA PRO A 6 7.47 -16.65 -66.29
C PRO A 6 6.50 -15.51 -65.88
N ASP A 7 5.29 -15.84 -65.39
CA ASP A 7 4.36 -14.85 -64.81
C ASP A 7 4.49 -14.75 -63.28
N GLY A 8 4.74 -13.53 -62.82
CA GLY A 8 4.78 -13.14 -61.41
C GLY A 8 3.39 -12.80 -60.85
N LEU A 9 3.11 -13.25 -59.63
CA LEU A 9 1.92 -12.88 -58.87
C LEU A 9 2.23 -11.73 -57.91
N HIS A 10 1.63 -10.57 -58.18
CA HIS A 10 1.62 -9.39 -57.32
C HIS A 10 0.54 -9.48 -56.25
N PHE A 11 0.92 -9.15 -55.01
CA PHE A 11 0.05 -8.85 -53.89
C PHE A 11 -0.77 -7.56 -54.12
N ILE A 12 -2.05 -7.58 -53.75
CA ILE A 12 -2.90 -6.37 -53.62
C ILE A 12 -3.49 -6.33 -52.20
N PRO A 13 -3.31 -5.22 -51.45
CA PRO A 13 -3.86 -5.04 -50.11
C PRO A 13 -5.25 -4.39 -50.18
N LEU A 14 -6.17 -4.74 -49.28
CA LEU A 14 -7.45 -4.02 -49.14
C LEU A 14 -7.84 -3.80 -47.67
N HIS A 15 -7.66 -2.56 -47.22
CA HIS A 15 -8.55 -1.92 -46.26
C HIS A 15 -9.64 -1.20 -47.05
N THR A 16 -10.92 -1.43 -46.73
CA THR A 16 -11.96 -0.38 -46.79
C THR A 16 -13.19 -0.76 -45.96
N ARG A 17 -13.70 0.24 -45.25
CA ARG A 17 -14.87 0.28 -44.39
C ARG A 17 -16.12 0.52 -45.26
N SER A 18 -17.24 -0.15 -45.00
CA SER A 18 -18.56 0.25 -45.51
C SER A 18 -19.69 -0.15 -44.56
N THR A 19 -20.57 0.81 -44.31
CA THR A 19 -21.81 0.75 -43.53
C THR A 19 -23.02 0.62 -44.47
N SER A 20 -23.96 -0.28 -44.17
CA SER A 20 -25.37 -0.10 -44.55
C SER A 20 -26.32 -1.01 -43.78
N HIS A 21 -27.38 -0.41 -43.23
CA HIS A 21 -28.55 -1.03 -42.61
C HIS A 21 -29.50 -1.66 -43.64
N LEU A 22 -30.13 -2.79 -43.30
CA LEU A 22 -31.52 -3.14 -43.65
C LEU A 22 -32.03 -4.34 -42.80
N SER A 23 -33.35 -4.46 -42.73
CA SER A 23 -34.19 -4.88 -41.60
C SER A 23 -34.74 -6.33 -41.61
N GLN A 24 -34.88 -6.92 -40.41
CA GLN A 24 -35.82 -7.93 -39.85
C GLN A 24 -36.71 -8.83 -40.75
N PRO A 25 -36.97 -10.11 -40.38
CA PRO A 25 -38.03 -10.42 -39.40
C PRO A 25 -37.77 -11.58 -38.40
N SER A 26 -38.65 -11.59 -37.39
CA SER A 26 -38.76 -12.43 -36.19
C SER A 26 -38.82 -13.95 -36.38
N ASN A 27 -38.16 -14.70 -35.49
CA ASN A 27 -38.76 -15.92 -34.94
C ASN A 27 -38.21 -16.30 -33.55
N LYS A 28 -39.08 -16.96 -32.77
CA LYS A 28 -39.01 -17.21 -31.32
C LYS A 28 -38.12 -18.40 -30.91
N ASN A 29 -37.63 -18.32 -29.67
CA ASN A 29 -37.22 -19.39 -28.74
C ASN A 29 -35.89 -20.14 -28.98
N SER A 30 -34.85 -19.80 -28.21
CA SER A 30 -34.15 -20.74 -27.31
C SER A 30 -33.11 -19.99 -26.45
N TYR A 31 -32.92 -20.46 -25.22
CA TYR A 31 -32.08 -19.89 -24.17
C TYR A 31 -30.58 -19.95 -24.49
N GLN A 32 -29.86 -18.83 -24.30
CA GLN A 32 -28.41 -18.74 -24.12
C GLN A 32 -28.09 -17.57 -23.17
N PRO A 33 -27.21 -17.71 -22.16
CA PRO A 33 -26.55 -16.58 -21.53
C PRO A 33 -25.21 -16.32 -22.25
N VAL A 34 -25.13 -15.19 -22.94
CA VAL A 34 -23.88 -14.63 -23.50
C VAL A 34 -23.28 -13.66 -22.46
N PRO A 35 -21.95 -13.65 -22.26
CA PRO A 35 -21.25 -12.71 -21.40
C PRO A 35 -21.14 -11.33 -22.07
N SER A 36 -21.34 -10.24 -21.32
CA SER A 36 -21.10 -8.88 -21.81
C SER A 36 -19.68 -8.42 -21.49
N SER A 37 -18.84 -8.40 -22.52
CA SER A 37 -17.64 -7.55 -22.62
C SER A 37 -18.05 -6.08 -22.82
N SER A 38 -17.31 -5.17 -22.19
CA SER A 38 -17.13 -3.81 -22.69
C SER A 38 -15.72 -3.33 -22.33
N ASP A 39 -14.76 -3.65 -23.19
CA ASP A 39 -13.50 -2.92 -23.31
C ASP A 39 -13.71 -1.57 -24.01
N PRO A 40 -12.83 -0.60 -23.75
CA PRO A 40 -12.29 0.25 -24.80
C PRO A 40 -10.79 -0.02 -24.99
N ILE A 41 -10.46 -0.54 -26.17
CA ILE A 41 -9.13 -0.58 -26.75
C ILE A 41 -8.71 0.86 -27.10
N ASP A 42 -7.64 1.34 -26.46
CA ASP A 42 -6.59 2.17 -27.06
C ASP A 42 -5.62 2.61 -25.95
N ARG A 43 -4.42 2.02 -25.89
CA ARG A 43 -3.22 2.69 -25.38
C ARG A 43 -1.94 2.01 -25.85
N ALA A 44 -1.11 2.85 -26.46
CA ALA A 44 0.20 2.53 -27.00
C ALA A 44 1.10 1.82 -25.97
N VAL A 45 1.78 0.77 -26.43
CA VAL A 45 2.86 0.08 -25.73
C VAL A 45 3.98 1.09 -25.48
N SER A 46 4.17 1.47 -24.22
CA SER A 46 5.40 2.12 -23.75
C SER A 46 6.37 1.03 -23.29
N PRO A 47 7.68 1.14 -23.56
CA PRO A 47 8.65 0.17 -23.08
C PRO A 47 8.76 0.21 -21.55
N PRO A 48 9.07 -0.91 -20.88
CA PRO A 48 9.31 -0.91 -19.44
C PRO A 48 10.57 -0.10 -19.11
N ILE A 49 10.49 0.65 -18.02
CA ILE A 49 11.56 1.50 -17.49
C ILE A 49 12.64 0.58 -16.88
N PRO A 50 13.93 0.73 -17.21
CA PRO A 50 14.99 -0.04 -16.57
C PRO A 50 15.10 0.35 -15.10
N TYR A 51 14.94 -0.62 -14.20
CA TYR A 51 15.07 -0.42 -12.76
C TYR A 51 16.56 -0.29 -12.40
N GLN A 52 16.92 0.81 -11.73
CA GLN A 52 18.23 1.02 -11.14
C GLN A 52 18.27 0.46 -9.73
N ASP A 53 19.31 -0.33 -9.48
CA ASP A 53 19.76 -0.83 -8.19
C ASP A 53 19.98 0.31 -7.18
N ASN A 54 19.44 0.18 -5.98
CA ASN A 54 19.82 0.98 -4.81
C ASN A 54 19.56 0.15 -3.54
N GLY A 55 20.63 -0.44 -3.01
CA GLY A 55 20.68 -0.95 -1.65
C GLY A 55 20.53 0.17 -0.61
N ASP A 56 19.76 -0.13 0.43
CA ASP A 56 19.68 0.48 1.76
C ASP A 56 19.97 1.98 1.92
N THR A 57 18.91 2.81 2.01
CA THR A 57 18.71 3.82 3.07
C THR A 57 17.29 4.44 3.01
N PRO A 58 16.78 5.05 4.11
CA PRO A 58 15.36 5.08 4.44
C PRO A 58 14.61 6.31 3.91
N ALA A 59 13.29 6.23 4.07
CA ALA A 59 12.26 7.26 3.91
C ALA A 59 11.68 7.36 2.50
N SER A 60 10.51 6.72 2.37
CA SER A 60 9.45 7.13 1.46
C SER A 60 9.31 8.66 1.48
N GLN A 61 9.63 9.33 0.38
CA GLN A 61 9.08 10.66 0.09
C GLN A 61 7.59 10.47 -0.22
N PRO A 62 6.66 10.99 0.60
CA PRO A 62 5.27 11.08 0.20
C PRO A 62 5.16 12.22 -0.82
N THR A 63 4.65 11.92 -2.00
CA THR A 63 4.12 12.94 -2.91
C THR A 63 2.99 13.68 -2.21
N SER A 64 3.32 14.86 -1.66
CA SER A 64 2.34 15.79 -1.11
C SER A 64 1.65 16.52 -2.26
N ALA A 65 0.44 16.08 -2.61
CA ALA A 65 -0.50 16.88 -3.37
C ALA A 65 -1.95 16.48 -3.03
N PHE A 66 -2.38 16.69 -1.79
CA PHE A 66 -3.80 16.88 -1.50
C PHE A 66 -4.17 18.31 -1.90
N GLY A 67 -4.38 18.50 -3.21
CA GLY A 67 -5.06 19.66 -3.75
C GLY A 67 -6.57 19.49 -3.57
N LEU A 68 -7.20 20.50 -2.97
CA LEU A 68 -8.66 20.65 -2.92
C LEU A 68 -9.26 20.39 -4.31
N GLY A 69 -10.20 19.45 -4.38
CA GLY A 69 -10.91 19.11 -5.60
C GLY A 69 -11.67 20.32 -6.16
N ILE A 70 -11.07 21.00 -7.13
CA ILE A 70 -11.76 21.77 -8.15
C ILE A 70 -11.14 21.37 -9.50
N GLY A 71 -11.68 20.29 -10.08
CA GLY A 71 -11.45 19.93 -11.47
C GLY A 71 -12.48 20.63 -12.35
N GLY A 72 -12.08 21.72 -13.00
CA GLY A 72 -12.87 22.39 -14.03
C GLY A 72 -12.94 21.57 -15.31
N ARG A 73 -14.11 21.60 -15.96
CA ARG A 73 -14.31 21.13 -17.34
C ARG A 73 -14.87 22.27 -18.19
N ASN A 74 -14.04 22.68 -19.15
CA ASN A 74 -14.30 23.31 -20.45
C ASN A 74 -15.25 24.53 -20.55
N SER A 75 -14.62 25.65 -20.89
CA SER A 75 -15.20 26.89 -21.39
C SER A 75 -15.44 26.89 -22.91
N SER A 76 -16.60 27.38 -23.36
CA SER A 76 -16.82 28.42 -24.41
C SER A 76 -18.22 28.28 -25.08
N PRO A 77 -18.77 29.30 -25.78
CA PRO A 77 -19.33 30.53 -25.19
C PRO A 77 -20.73 30.93 -25.73
N HIS A 78 -21.41 31.81 -24.97
CA HIS A 78 -22.48 32.76 -25.38
C HIS A 78 -23.84 32.26 -25.91
N GLY A 79 -24.91 32.75 -25.26
CA GLY A 79 -26.26 32.77 -25.83
C GLY A 79 -27.37 32.98 -24.79
N SER A 80 -27.78 34.24 -24.62
CA SER A 80 -29.15 34.74 -24.29
C SER A 80 -29.98 34.17 -23.11
N SER A 81 -30.49 35.12 -22.31
CA SER A 81 -31.66 35.07 -21.41
C SER A 81 -32.84 34.22 -21.96
N PRO A 82 -33.64 33.57 -21.11
CA PRO A 82 -34.92 34.20 -20.75
C PRO A 82 -35.47 33.95 -19.33
N GLU A 83 -36.12 35.01 -18.87
CA GLU A 83 -37.33 35.19 -18.08
C GLU A 83 -38.33 34.05 -17.77
N ILE A 84 -39.03 34.26 -16.63
CA ILE A 84 -40.41 33.90 -16.24
C ILE A 84 -40.64 32.50 -15.63
N ARG A 85 -40.99 32.42 -14.32
CA ARG A 85 -42.39 32.44 -13.82
C ARG A 85 -42.48 32.11 -12.32
N ARG A 86 -43.05 33.03 -11.53
CA ARG A 86 -43.77 32.72 -10.27
C ARG A 86 -45.19 33.22 -10.48
N ASP A 87 -46.15 32.31 -10.47
CA ASP A 87 -47.58 32.66 -10.44
C ASP A 87 -48.07 32.64 -8.98
N THR A 88 -48.62 33.79 -8.62
CA THR A 88 -49.51 34.10 -7.49
C THR A 88 -50.96 33.77 -7.81
N THR A 89 -51.78 33.59 -6.77
CA THR A 89 -53.22 33.94 -6.73
C THR A 89 -53.47 34.68 -5.41
N SER A 90 -53.51 36.03 -5.42
CA SER A 90 -54.66 36.96 -5.60
C SER A 90 -55.68 36.91 -4.43
N TYR A 91 -56.05 38.00 -3.74
CA TYR A 91 -56.74 39.18 -4.29
C TYR A 91 -56.59 40.46 -3.42
N ASN A 92 -57.04 41.57 -4.00
CA ASN A 92 -56.61 42.98 -3.85
C ASN A 92 -57.27 43.86 -2.76
N PRO A 93 -56.76 45.11 -2.55
CA PRO A 93 -57.10 46.08 -1.50
C PRO A 93 -58.15 47.15 -1.91
N PHE A 94 -58.69 47.93 -0.96
CA PHE A 94 -58.90 49.41 -0.94
C PHE A 94 -60.04 49.88 0.01
N LEU A 95 -59.75 50.97 0.76
CA LEU A 95 -60.63 52.07 1.26
C LEU A 95 -61.94 51.79 2.05
N MET A 96 -61.95 52.14 3.34
CA MET A 96 -62.82 53.16 3.99
C MET A 96 -62.71 53.05 5.53
N GLY A 97 -62.78 54.19 6.22
CA GLY A 97 -62.51 54.30 7.64
C GLY A 97 -63.60 53.74 8.55
N HIS A 98 -63.21 53.53 9.82
CA HIS A 98 -64.02 53.78 11.01
C HIS A 98 -63.13 53.67 12.26
N SER A 99 -63.14 54.73 13.08
CA SER A 99 -62.76 54.73 14.51
C SER A 99 -63.66 53.75 15.28
N PRO A 100 -63.26 53.20 16.46
CA PRO A 100 -63.32 53.91 17.76
C PRO A 100 -62.33 53.34 18.83
N PRO A 101 -62.47 53.65 20.14
CA PRO A 101 -62.43 54.97 20.75
C PRO A 101 -61.26 55.14 21.75
N LEU A 102 -61.09 56.41 22.09
CA LEU A 102 -60.31 57.00 23.17
C LEU A 102 -60.69 56.43 24.54
N ASP A 103 -59.70 56.23 25.42
CA ASP A 103 -59.83 56.65 26.82
C ASP A 103 -58.52 57.29 27.29
N SER A 104 -58.69 58.53 27.74
CA SER A 104 -57.67 59.48 28.19
C SER A 104 -57.28 59.28 29.65
N ILE A 105 -56.09 59.77 30.02
CA ILE A 105 -55.73 60.59 31.20
C ILE A 105 -54.20 60.45 31.31
N GLY A 106 -53.41 61.44 30.89
CA GLY A 106 -53.09 62.65 31.66
C GLY A 106 -52.03 62.31 32.72
N SER A 107 -50.74 62.59 32.53
CA SER A 107 -50.20 63.92 32.80
C SER A 107 -48.68 63.96 32.51
N THR A 108 -48.27 64.94 31.72
CA THR A 108 -46.90 65.46 31.66
C THR A 108 -46.65 66.39 32.86
N PRO A 109 -45.52 66.28 33.58
CA PRO A 109 -44.92 67.42 34.24
C PRO A 109 -43.76 67.94 33.39
N THR A 110 -43.87 69.23 33.12
CA THR A 110 -42.93 70.17 32.54
C THR A 110 -41.51 70.07 33.10
N ILE A 111 -40.54 70.13 32.18
CA ILE A 111 -39.12 70.34 32.45
C ILE A 111 -38.92 71.77 32.95
N ASN A 112 -38.53 71.94 34.22
CA ASN A 112 -38.00 73.19 34.74
C ASN A 112 -36.50 73.24 34.48
N ILE A 113 -36.07 74.26 33.74
CA ILE A 113 -34.66 74.60 33.50
C ILE A 113 -34.13 75.35 34.72
N GLY A 114 -33.19 74.74 35.43
CA GLY A 114 -32.37 75.33 36.50
C GLY A 114 -30.98 74.68 36.50
N ASN A 115 -29.94 75.50 36.61
CA ASN A 115 -28.52 75.18 36.38
C ASN A 115 -27.94 74.02 37.24
N PRO A 116 -26.79 73.43 36.83
CA PRO A 116 -26.39 72.07 37.16
C PRO A 116 -25.68 71.95 38.52
N GLY A 117 -26.22 71.11 39.39
CA GLY A 117 -25.54 70.55 40.54
C GLY A 117 -24.91 69.20 40.20
N ARG A 118 -23.68 68.98 40.68
CA ARG A 118 -22.95 67.70 40.62
C ARG A 118 -23.75 66.56 41.27
N ASP A 119 -23.59 65.39 40.69
CA ASP A 119 -23.75 64.05 41.29
C ASP A 119 -25.16 63.56 41.66
N SER A 120 -25.81 62.86 40.71
CA SER A 120 -26.42 61.54 40.94
C SER A 120 -26.92 60.98 39.60
N GLN A 121 -26.37 59.85 39.15
CA GLN A 121 -27.04 59.06 38.10
C GLN A 121 -28.43 58.67 38.63
N PRO A 122 -29.50 58.70 37.80
CA PRO A 122 -30.78 58.16 38.22
C PRO A 122 -30.62 56.65 38.48
N ASN A 123 -30.81 56.21 39.73
CA ASN A 123 -30.84 54.80 40.09
C ASN A 123 -32.05 54.13 39.40
N PHE A 124 -31.79 53.47 38.27
CA PHE A 124 -32.77 52.59 37.65
C PHE A 124 -32.83 51.28 38.44
N ASN A 125 -33.84 51.15 39.29
CA ASN A 125 -34.06 49.93 40.07
C ASN A 125 -34.51 48.78 39.15
N CYS A 126 -33.62 47.84 38.85
CA CYS A 126 -33.95 46.60 38.12
C CYS A 126 -33.85 45.40 39.08
N PRO A 127 -34.97 44.98 39.71
CA PRO A 127 -34.98 43.83 40.62
C PRO A 127 -34.79 42.52 39.83
N SER A 128 -34.04 41.57 40.39
CA SER A 128 -33.77 40.30 39.71
C SER A 128 -35.06 39.45 39.56
N ALA A 129 -35.44 39.12 38.32
CA ALA A 129 -36.66 38.36 38.04
C ALA A 129 -36.55 36.84 38.33
N GLY A 130 -35.36 36.33 38.67
CA GLY A 130 -35.11 34.89 38.88
C GLY A 130 -33.81 34.60 39.64
N SER A 131 -33.69 33.38 40.16
CA SER A 131 -32.49 32.93 40.89
C SER A 131 -31.28 32.75 39.96
N VAL A 132 -30.10 33.21 40.41
CA VAL A 132 -28.80 33.07 39.72
C VAL A 132 -28.29 31.63 39.74
N ARG A 133 -28.82 30.82 40.66
CA ARG A 133 -28.61 29.37 40.68
C ARG A 133 -29.67 28.66 39.86
N HIS A 134 -29.23 27.94 38.82
CA HIS A 134 -30.09 27.02 38.11
C HIS A 134 -30.39 25.78 38.96
N ARG A 135 -31.63 25.27 38.86
CA ARG A 135 -32.07 24.05 39.58
C ARG A 135 -31.23 22.84 39.12
N ARG A 136 -30.95 21.90 40.03
CA ARG A 136 -30.12 20.70 39.77
C ARG A 136 -30.57 19.81 38.61
N MET A 137 -31.84 19.91 38.22
CA MET A 137 -32.42 19.19 37.07
C MET A 137 -32.92 20.16 35.99
N SER A 138 -32.25 21.29 35.82
CA SER A 138 -32.46 22.10 34.62
C SER A 138 -31.99 21.32 33.40
N TRP A 139 -32.72 21.43 32.28
CA TRP A 139 -32.38 20.77 31.03
C TRP A 139 -30.93 21.06 30.60
N LEU A 140 -30.48 22.30 30.75
CA LEU A 140 -29.12 22.74 30.44
C LEU A 140 -28.04 22.02 31.27
N THR A 141 -28.27 21.85 32.58
CA THR A 141 -27.31 21.16 33.45
C THR A 141 -27.25 19.67 33.15
N ILE A 142 -28.38 19.05 32.82
CA ILE A 142 -28.44 17.64 32.42
C ILE A 142 -27.70 17.43 31.09
N THR A 143 -27.93 18.28 30.08
CA THR A 143 -27.27 18.14 28.78
C THR A 143 -25.76 18.33 28.88
N ILE A 144 -25.27 19.32 29.62
CA ILE A 144 -23.83 19.53 29.83
C ILE A 144 -23.20 18.34 30.58
N LEU A 145 -23.89 17.79 31.59
CA LEU A 145 -23.40 16.62 32.33
C LEU A 145 -23.32 15.37 31.44
N VAL A 146 -24.33 15.15 30.59
CA VAL A 146 -24.33 14.04 29.62
C VAL A 146 -23.21 14.22 28.60
N LEU A 147 -23.02 15.44 28.08
CA LEU A 147 -21.92 15.75 27.16
C LEU A 147 -20.54 15.56 27.81
N ALA A 148 -20.39 15.92 29.09
CA ALA A 148 -19.16 15.71 29.85
C ALA A 148 -18.85 14.21 30.02
N PHE A 149 -19.85 13.41 30.37
CA PHE A 149 -19.69 11.95 30.44
C PHE A 149 -19.36 11.35 29.06
N TYR A 150 -20.09 11.74 28.02
CA TYR A 150 -19.86 11.29 26.64
C TYR A 150 -18.45 11.62 26.15
N SER A 151 -18.01 12.87 26.31
CA SER A 151 -16.68 13.32 25.89
C SER A 151 -15.58 12.58 26.66
N THR A 152 -15.74 12.39 27.98
CA THR A 152 -14.77 11.66 28.82
C THR A 152 -14.67 10.19 28.43
N ALA A 153 -15.81 9.50 28.28
CA ALA A 153 -15.84 8.07 27.97
C ALA A 153 -15.26 7.79 26.58
N LEU A 154 -15.66 8.54 25.56
CA LEU A 154 -15.19 8.32 24.20
C LEU A 154 -13.76 8.80 23.96
N SER A 155 -13.32 9.91 24.56
CA SER A 155 -11.89 10.29 24.51
C SER A 155 -11.00 9.25 25.18
N GLY A 156 -11.48 8.65 26.28
CA GLY A 156 -10.82 7.51 26.92
C GLY A 156 -10.74 6.27 26.01
N LEU A 157 -11.84 5.94 25.32
CA LEU A 157 -11.86 4.84 24.35
C LEU A 157 -10.86 5.07 23.20
N TYR A 158 -10.83 6.28 22.63
CA TYR A 158 -9.91 6.66 21.56
C TYR A 158 -8.45 6.55 22.01
N MET A 159 -8.16 7.00 23.23
CA MET A 159 -6.84 6.86 23.84
C MET A 159 -6.44 5.38 23.98
N ILE A 160 -7.34 4.52 24.47
CA ILE A 160 -7.09 3.08 24.60
C ILE A 160 -6.81 2.44 23.23
N VAL A 161 -7.62 2.74 22.23
CA VAL A 161 -7.42 2.23 20.86
C VAL A 161 -6.07 2.67 20.30
N ALA A 162 -5.69 3.93 20.48
CA ALA A 162 -4.40 4.45 20.04
C ALA A 162 -3.21 3.71 20.69
N PHE A 163 -3.33 3.29 21.96
CA PHE A 163 -2.27 2.56 22.66
C PHE A 163 -2.22 1.08 22.29
N ILE A 164 -3.38 0.41 22.18
CA ILE A 164 -3.46 -1.01 21.84
C ILE A 164 -3.09 -1.27 20.38
N LYS A 165 -3.36 -0.31 19.48
CA LYS A 165 -3.18 -0.45 18.02
C LYS A 165 -3.84 -1.71 17.47
N PRO A 166 -5.15 -1.90 17.70
CA PRO A 166 -5.84 -3.10 17.25
C PRO A 166 -5.80 -3.25 15.74
N ARG A 167 -5.64 -4.50 15.30
CA ARG A 167 -5.85 -4.90 13.91
C ARG A 167 -7.27 -5.38 13.71
N TYR A 168 -7.87 -4.94 12.62
CA TYR A 168 -9.28 -5.19 12.36
C TYR A 168 -9.51 -6.48 11.57
N GLY A 169 -8.50 -7.01 10.87
CA GLY A 169 -8.60 -8.23 10.09
C GLY A 169 -9.85 -8.21 9.20
N ARG A 170 -10.64 -9.28 9.27
CA ARG A 170 -11.88 -9.44 8.48
C ARG A 170 -13.02 -8.51 8.88
N LYS A 171 -12.91 -7.73 9.98
CA LYS A 171 -13.94 -6.76 10.38
C LYS A 171 -14.00 -5.54 9.47
N ILE A 172 -12.91 -5.24 8.75
CA ILE A 172 -12.83 -4.16 7.76
C ILE A 172 -12.40 -4.75 6.40
N GLY A 173 -13.19 -4.48 5.36
CA GLY A 173 -13.04 -5.04 4.01
C GLY A 173 -14.00 -6.20 3.74
N SER A 174 -13.52 -7.28 3.12
CA SER A 174 -14.34 -8.40 2.66
C SER A 174 -15.06 -9.12 3.82
N GLY A 175 -16.38 -8.89 3.92
CA GLY A 175 -17.26 -9.46 4.95
C GLY A 175 -17.58 -8.54 6.15
N GLY A 176 -17.07 -7.31 6.16
CA GLY A 176 -17.25 -6.35 7.27
C GLY A 176 -17.63 -4.94 6.81
N LEU A 177 -17.21 -3.93 7.58
CA LEU A 177 -17.39 -2.53 7.18
C LEU A 177 -16.46 -2.19 6.01
N ALA A 178 -16.98 -1.47 5.02
CA ALA A 178 -16.15 -0.91 3.95
C ALA A 178 -15.08 0.01 4.58
N PRO A 179 -13.82 -0.01 4.11
CA PRO A 179 -12.75 0.81 4.66
C PRO A 179 -13.09 2.30 4.74
N ASP A 180 -13.71 2.84 3.69
CA ASP A 180 -14.12 4.24 3.62
C ASP A 180 -15.18 4.56 4.69
N THR A 181 -16.14 3.67 4.91
CA THR A 181 -17.16 3.81 5.96
C THR A 181 -16.54 3.74 7.35
N ALA A 182 -15.57 2.86 7.58
CA ALA A 182 -14.90 2.72 8.87
C ALA A 182 -14.06 3.97 9.21
N SER A 183 -13.32 4.50 8.23
CA SER A 183 -12.58 5.77 8.36
C SER A 183 -13.52 6.95 8.58
N LEU A 184 -14.60 7.05 7.80
CA LEU A 184 -15.62 8.10 7.95
C LEU A 184 -16.28 8.07 9.34
N LEU A 185 -16.62 6.88 9.84
CA LEU A 185 -17.23 6.71 11.15
C LEU A 185 -16.24 7.13 12.27
N SER A 186 -14.96 6.78 12.14
CA SER A 186 -13.91 7.22 13.07
C SER A 186 -13.76 8.75 13.05
N ALA A 187 -13.71 9.37 11.88
CA ALA A 187 -13.62 10.81 11.74
C ALA A 187 -14.86 11.54 12.32
N LEU A 188 -16.06 10.98 12.10
CA LEU A 188 -17.31 11.51 12.66
C LEU A 188 -17.27 11.51 14.19
N PHE A 189 -16.91 10.38 14.80
CA PHE A 189 -16.80 10.28 16.26
C PHE A 189 -15.67 11.16 16.82
N ALA A 190 -14.54 11.30 16.13
CA ALA A 190 -13.51 12.24 16.52
C ALA A 190 -14.06 13.68 16.57
N LYS A 191 -14.88 14.07 15.58
CA LYS A 191 -15.48 15.41 15.55
C LYS A 191 -16.53 15.61 16.64
N THR A 192 -17.35 14.61 16.96
CA THR A 192 -18.31 14.73 18.07
C THR A 192 -17.60 14.83 19.42
N ILE A 193 -16.47 14.15 19.61
CA ILE A 193 -15.64 14.29 20.81
C ILE A 193 -15.04 15.70 20.88
N GLU A 194 -14.50 16.23 19.77
CA GLU A 194 -13.98 17.60 19.71
C GLU A 194 -15.04 18.64 20.12
N LEU A 195 -16.24 18.57 19.52
CA LEU A 195 -17.33 19.51 19.81
C LEU A 195 -17.87 19.36 21.24
N SER A 196 -18.01 18.13 21.74
CA SER A 196 -18.42 17.89 23.12
C SER A 196 -17.36 18.33 24.14
N PHE A 197 -16.07 18.18 23.83
CA PHE A 197 -14.96 18.67 24.66
C PHE A 197 -15.01 20.20 24.78
N VAL A 198 -15.11 20.91 23.65
CA VAL A 198 -15.16 22.38 23.62
C VAL A 198 -16.35 22.90 24.43
N THR A 199 -17.54 22.30 24.26
CA THR A 199 -18.75 22.73 24.98
C THR A 199 -18.64 22.51 26.49
N VAL A 200 -18.13 21.36 26.92
CA VAL A 200 -17.93 21.03 28.35
C VAL A 200 -16.88 21.93 28.99
N PHE A 201 -15.78 22.21 28.28
CA PHE A 201 -14.74 23.09 28.78
C PHE A 201 -15.20 24.55 28.87
N VAL A 202 -15.98 25.04 27.90
CA VAL A 202 -16.58 26.38 27.99
C VAL A 202 -17.54 26.48 29.17
N ALA A 203 -18.37 25.46 29.41
CA ALA A 203 -19.22 25.42 30.59
C ALA A 203 -18.38 25.42 31.88
N PHE A 204 -17.30 24.65 31.95
CA PHE A 204 -16.36 24.64 33.07
C PHE A 204 -15.75 26.04 33.31
N LEU A 205 -15.20 26.68 32.27
CA LEU A 205 -14.64 28.02 32.36
C LEU A 205 -15.67 29.03 32.88
N GLY A 206 -16.88 29.02 32.32
CA GLY A 206 -17.96 29.91 32.72
C GLY A 206 -18.31 29.74 34.21
N GLN A 207 -18.35 28.50 34.70
CA GLN A 207 -18.61 28.23 36.11
C GLN A 207 -17.47 28.66 37.04
N VAL A 208 -16.21 28.42 36.66
CA VAL A 208 -15.04 28.82 37.45
C VAL A 208 -14.94 30.34 37.53
N LEU A 209 -15.04 31.02 36.39
CA LEU A 209 -14.95 32.48 36.30
C LEU A 209 -16.12 33.13 37.05
N SER A 210 -17.37 32.71 36.80
CA SER A 210 -18.56 33.28 37.46
C SER A 210 -18.51 33.12 38.99
N ARG A 211 -18.03 31.97 39.50
CA ARG A 211 -17.80 31.78 40.94
C ARG A 211 -16.71 32.70 41.48
N ARG A 212 -15.64 32.92 40.71
CA ARG A 212 -14.56 33.85 41.05
C ARG A 212 -15.01 35.30 41.10
N ALA A 213 -15.97 35.72 40.26
CA ALA A 213 -16.57 37.05 40.32
C ALA A 213 -17.51 37.27 41.51
N LEU A 214 -18.21 36.23 41.99
CA LEU A 214 -19.19 36.34 43.08
C LEU A 214 -18.59 36.16 44.49
N THR A 215 -17.42 35.51 44.59
CA THR A 215 -16.81 35.18 45.89
C THR A 215 -16.12 36.38 46.52
N LYS A 216 -16.51 36.77 47.76
CA LYS A 216 -16.01 37.98 48.45
C LYS A 216 -14.49 38.00 48.70
N ARG A 217 -13.82 36.84 48.73
CA ARG A 217 -12.37 36.71 48.96
C ARG A 217 -11.54 36.54 47.68
N ALA A 218 -12.17 36.39 46.52
CA ALA A 218 -11.47 36.15 45.27
C ALA A 218 -10.89 37.45 44.66
N THR A 219 -10.01 37.31 43.68
CA THR A 219 -9.36 38.44 42.99
C THR A 219 -10.24 39.15 41.96
N GLY A 220 -11.41 38.60 41.61
CA GLY A 220 -12.28 39.09 40.52
C GLY A 220 -11.87 38.57 39.13
N ILE A 221 -12.70 38.84 38.11
CA ILE A 221 -12.49 38.45 36.70
C ILE A 221 -11.98 39.67 35.92
N SER A 222 -11.01 39.51 35.02
CA SER A 222 -10.62 40.58 34.08
C SER A 222 -11.32 40.46 32.72
N ILE A 223 -11.38 41.55 31.94
CA ILE A 223 -11.93 41.52 30.57
C ILE A 223 -11.12 40.55 29.69
N ALA A 224 -9.81 40.46 29.92
CA ALA A 224 -8.97 39.47 29.27
C ALA A 224 -9.34 38.02 29.65
N ASP A 225 -9.75 37.75 30.90
CA ASP A 225 -10.20 36.41 31.31
C ASP A 225 -11.55 36.02 30.65
N MET A 226 -12.43 37.00 30.41
CA MET A 226 -13.70 36.77 29.69
C MET A 226 -13.48 36.39 28.22
N SER A 227 -12.36 36.84 27.63
CA SER A 227 -12.00 36.51 26.24
C SER A 227 -11.54 35.05 26.05
N MET A 228 -11.20 34.32 27.14
CA MET A 228 -10.80 32.90 27.08
C MET A 228 -11.85 32.01 26.44
N ARG A 229 -13.14 32.32 26.62
CA ARG A 229 -14.26 31.63 25.97
C ARG A 229 -14.19 31.76 24.43
N GLY A 230 -13.76 32.93 23.94
CA GLY A 230 -13.57 33.19 22.52
C GLY A 230 -12.39 32.42 21.94
N TRP A 231 -11.31 32.22 22.72
CA TRP A 231 -10.13 31.47 22.28
C TRP A 231 -10.50 30.02 21.91
N ILE A 232 -11.28 29.35 22.75
CA ILE A 232 -11.63 27.95 22.50
C ILE A 232 -12.75 27.79 21.46
N MET A 233 -13.75 28.68 21.44
CA MET A 233 -14.84 28.63 20.46
C MET A 233 -14.37 29.01 19.05
N GLN A 234 -13.40 29.91 18.94
CA GLN A 234 -12.80 30.33 17.68
C GLN A 234 -11.29 30.50 17.86
N PRO A 235 -10.50 29.40 17.71
CA PRO A 235 -9.05 29.42 17.89
C PRO A 235 -8.31 30.48 17.07
N GLY A 236 -8.85 30.88 15.90
CA GLY A 236 -8.29 31.97 15.09
C GLY A 236 -8.23 33.33 15.80
N SER A 237 -9.07 33.54 16.82
CA SER A 237 -9.08 34.78 17.62
C SER A 237 -7.78 34.99 18.43
N LEU A 238 -7.03 33.92 18.73
CA LEU A 238 -5.72 34.00 19.38
C LEU A 238 -4.71 34.79 18.53
N ILE A 239 -4.81 34.68 17.20
CA ILE A 239 -3.92 35.35 16.25
C ILE A 239 -4.36 36.81 16.06
N THR A 240 -5.67 37.03 15.88
CA THR A 240 -6.20 38.37 15.58
C THR A 240 -6.26 39.30 16.79
N HIS A 241 -6.43 38.76 18.01
CA HIS A 241 -6.61 39.52 19.25
C HIS A 241 -5.52 39.22 20.31
N TRP A 242 -4.26 39.15 19.89
CA TRP A 242 -3.10 38.85 20.76
C TRP A 242 -2.98 39.72 22.02
N GLN A 243 -3.48 40.97 21.98
CA GLN A 243 -3.47 41.88 23.14
C GLN A 243 -4.22 41.30 24.35
N HIS A 244 -5.30 40.54 24.13
CA HIS A 244 -6.05 39.90 25.20
C HIS A 244 -5.30 38.69 25.78
N VAL A 245 -4.63 37.92 24.91
CA VAL A 245 -3.78 36.78 25.29
C VAL A 245 -2.60 37.26 26.16
N LYS A 246 -1.96 38.37 25.80
CA LYS A 246 -0.84 38.94 26.56
C LYS A 246 -1.18 39.22 28.03
N HIS A 247 -2.41 39.63 28.33
CA HIS A 247 -2.82 40.04 29.67
C HIS A 247 -3.38 38.91 30.54
N SER A 248 -3.88 37.83 29.94
CA SER A 248 -4.55 36.74 30.67
C SER A 248 -3.94 35.34 30.42
N GLY A 249 -3.17 35.16 29.34
CA GLY A 249 -2.57 33.89 28.95
C GLY A 249 -1.53 33.35 29.93
N LEU A 250 -0.80 34.21 30.66
CA LEU A 250 0.16 33.79 31.70
C LEU A 250 -0.48 33.44 33.05
N THR A 251 -1.80 33.57 33.19
CA THR A 251 -2.50 33.11 34.40
C THR A 251 -2.67 31.59 34.38
N VAL A 252 -2.83 30.95 35.55
CA VAL A 252 -3.05 29.48 35.61
C VAL A 252 -4.28 29.06 34.79
N ILE A 253 -5.39 29.80 34.89
CA ILE A 253 -6.62 29.54 34.11
C ILE A 253 -6.37 29.81 32.62
N GLY A 254 -5.61 30.86 32.28
CA GLY A 254 -5.25 31.19 30.91
C GLY A 254 -4.36 30.14 30.24
N MET A 255 -3.38 29.60 30.95
CA MET A 255 -2.52 28.51 30.47
C MET A 255 -3.34 27.24 30.21
N ILE A 256 -4.30 26.92 31.09
CA ILE A 256 -5.21 25.78 30.90
C ILE A 256 -6.11 26.03 29.68
N ALA A 257 -6.66 27.24 29.52
CA ALA A 257 -7.49 27.60 28.37
C ALA A 257 -6.71 27.60 27.04
N LEU A 258 -5.46 28.07 27.02
CA LEU A 258 -4.58 28.01 25.85
C LEU A 258 -4.24 26.56 25.48
N THR A 259 -3.91 25.74 26.49
CA THR A 259 -3.65 24.30 26.28
C THR A 259 -4.88 23.62 25.72
N ALA A 260 -6.07 23.84 26.32
CA ALA A 260 -7.32 23.28 25.84
C ALA A 260 -7.68 23.73 24.41
N THR A 261 -7.40 25.00 24.07
CA THR A 261 -7.61 25.52 22.70
C THR A 261 -6.70 24.84 21.69
N PHE A 262 -5.42 24.66 22.01
CA PHE A 262 -4.48 23.94 21.15
C PHE A 262 -4.85 22.46 20.99
N MET A 263 -5.28 21.81 22.08
CA MET A 263 -5.76 20.45 22.02
C MET A 263 -7.03 20.31 21.19
N ALA A 264 -8.01 21.21 21.33
CA ALA A 264 -9.22 21.22 20.50
C ALA A 264 -8.88 21.34 19.01
N LEU A 265 -7.92 22.21 18.67
CA LEU A 265 -7.48 22.44 17.29
C LEU A 265 -6.82 21.19 16.68
N LEU A 266 -6.06 20.42 17.47
CA LEU A 266 -5.34 19.25 16.98
C LEU A 266 -6.05 17.93 17.21
N TYR A 267 -7.14 17.88 17.98
CA TYR A 267 -7.73 16.62 18.44
C TYR A 267 -8.22 15.76 17.27
N THR A 268 -8.95 16.33 16.31
CA THR A 268 -9.43 15.56 15.15
C THR A 268 -8.29 15.07 14.27
N THR A 269 -7.24 15.87 14.09
CA THR A 269 -6.02 15.44 13.39
C THR A 269 -5.29 14.33 14.14
N ALA A 270 -5.18 14.44 15.46
CA ALA A 270 -4.56 13.45 16.32
C ALA A 270 -5.34 12.11 16.32
N ALA A 271 -6.67 12.19 16.39
CA ALA A 271 -7.56 11.04 16.32
C ALA A 271 -7.50 10.38 14.94
N ASP A 272 -7.53 11.14 13.85
CA ASP A 272 -7.35 10.57 12.52
C ASP A 272 -5.97 9.91 12.37
N ALA A 273 -4.92 10.55 12.86
CA ALA A 273 -3.56 10.01 12.76
C ALA A 273 -3.35 8.70 13.53
N LEU A 274 -3.97 8.55 14.72
CA LEU A 274 -3.67 7.45 15.64
C LEU A 274 -4.79 6.42 15.82
N VAL A 275 -6.05 6.76 15.51
CA VAL A 275 -7.23 5.91 15.78
C VAL A 275 -7.96 5.52 14.49
N SER A 276 -7.85 6.29 13.42
CA SER A 276 -8.49 5.93 12.16
C SER A 276 -7.86 4.66 11.57
N PRO A 277 -8.66 3.68 11.12
CA PRO A 277 -8.14 2.43 10.55
C PRO A 277 -7.41 2.72 9.23
N LYS A 278 -6.12 2.44 9.20
CA LYS A 278 -5.25 2.67 8.05
C LYS A 278 -4.54 1.38 7.67
N LEU A 279 -4.27 1.21 6.38
CA LEU A 279 -3.57 0.04 5.88
C LEU A 279 -2.07 0.15 6.21
N GLY A 280 -1.50 -0.89 6.81
CA GLY A 280 -0.07 -0.95 7.12
C GLY A 280 0.40 -2.38 7.34
N TYR A 281 1.71 -2.61 7.21
CA TYR A 281 2.28 -3.95 7.39
C TYR A 281 2.19 -4.44 8.84
N GLY A 282 1.96 -5.76 8.94
CA GLY A 282 2.11 -6.55 10.14
C GLY A 282 3.56 -6.65 10.65
N PRO A 283 3.81 -7.20 11.86
CA PRO A 283 5.10 -7.79 12.09
C PRO A 283 5.24 -8.99 11.13
N GLN A 284 6.47 -9.43 10.98
CA GLN A 284 6.75 -10.66 10.29
C GLN A 284 6.41 -11.84 11.22
N GLU A 285 5.57 -12.75 10.76
CA GLU A 285 5.10 -13.92 11.52
C GLU A 285 5.57 -15.21 10.83
N LEU A 286 6.08 -16.16 11.60
CA LEU A 286 6.51 -17.46 11.11
C LEU A 286 5.33 -18.43 11.23
N VAL A 287 4.91 -18.99 10.09
CA VAL A 287 3.68 -19.76 9.95
C VAL A 287 3.94 -21.04 9.17
N ASP A 288 3.24 -22.11 9.51
CA ASP A 288 3.19 -23.31 8.67
C ASP A 288 2.10 -23.10 7.61
N PHE A 289 2.50 -23.24 6.35
CA PHE A 289 1.67 -22.92 5.19
C PHE A 289 1.35 -24.21 4.43
N THR A 290 0.08 -24.44 4.08
CA THR A 290 -0.35 -25.63 3.35
C THR A 290 -0.41 -25.37 1.84
N ALA A 291 0.02 -26.33 1.05
CA ALA A 291 -0.17 -26.35 -0.39
C ALA A 291 -0.56 -27.75 -0.88
N THR A 292 -1.27 -27.80 -2.01
CA THR A 292 -1.66 -29.07 -2.63
C THR A 292 -0.59 -29.49 -3.63
N VAL A 293 0.02 -30.64 -3.41
CA VAL A 293 0.93 -31.30 -4.35
C VAL A 293 0.09 -32.17 -5.28
N LYS A 294 0.30 -32.02 -6.59
CA LYS A 294 -0.44 -32.75 -7.63
C LYS A 294 0.43 -33.71 -8.43
N THR A 295 1.73 -33.42 -8.51
CA THR A 295 2.68 -34.20 -9.31
C THR A 295 4.08 -34.17 -8.69
N LYS A 296 5.02 -34.90 -9.29
CA LYS A 296 6.46 -34.79 -9.02
C LYS A 296 7.10 -33.73 -9.93
N PHE A 297 8.28 -33.24 -9.57
CA PHE A 297 9.07 -32.36 -10.43
C PHE A 297 9.33 -33.01 -11.82
N ALA A 298 9.26 -32.19 -12.87
CA ALA A 298 9.53 -32.58 -14.26
C ALA A 298 8.68 -33.76 -14.81
N ASN A 299 7.40 -33.86 -14.43
CA ASN A 299 6.49 -34.90 -14.93
C ASN A 299 5.77 -34.48 -16.23
N VAL A 300 6.32 -34.87 -17.39
CA VAL A 300 5.76 -34.52 -18.71
C VAL A 300 4.33 -35.04 -18.93
N PRO A 301 4.01 -36.33 -18.66
CA PRO A 301 2.62 -36.82 -18.80
C PRO A 301 1.58 -35.96 -18.07
N TYR A 302 1.88 -35.51 -16.86
CA TYR A 302 0.97 -34.64 -16.11
C TYR A 302 0.74 -33.28 -16.80
N LEU A 303 1.79 -32.69 -17.37
CA LEU A 303 1.70 -31.41 -18.08
C LEU A 303 0.94 -31.53 -19.42
N LEU A 304 1.00 -32.70 -20.07
CA LEU A 304 0.23 -32.99 -21.27
C LEU A 304 -1.28 -33.02 -20.98
N ASP A 305 -1.67 -33.68 -19.88
CA ASP A 305 -3.06 -33.82 -19.47
C ASP A 305 -3.70 -32.48 -19.04
N GLU A 306 -2.93 -31.57 -18.44
CA GLU A 306 -3.41 -30.24 -18.04
C GLU A 306 -3.53 -29.26 -19.23
N CYS A 307 -2.99 -29.59 -20.41
CA CYS A 307 -2.97 -28.66 -21.54
C CYS A 307 -4.34 -28.55 -22.24
N LEU A 308 -4.86 -27.33 -22.36
CA LEU A 308 -6.17 -27.05 -22.95
C LEU A 308 -6.08 -26.94 -24.48
N THR A 309 -6.25 -28.07 -25.18
CA THR A 309 -6.31 -28.11 -26.66
C THR A 309 -7.74 -28.25 -27.19
N PRO A 310 -8.12 -27.55 -28.28
CA PRO A 310 -9.40 -27.75 -28.95
C PRO A 310 -9.44 -29.01 -29.82
N ILE A 311 -8.30 -29.66 -30.06
CA ILE A 311 -8.21 -30.89 -30.85
C ILE A 311 -8.42 -32.08 -29.93
N PRO A 312 -9.51 -32.85 -30.10
CA PRO A 312 -9.79 -34.00 -29.26
C PRO A 312 -8.86 -35.18 -29.60
N GLU A 313 -8.67 -36.06 -28.62
CA GLU A 313 -7.75 -37.21 -28.70
C GLU A 313 -8.12 -38.20 -29.82
N ASP A 314 -9.39 -38.28 -30.23
CA ASP A 314 -9.82 -39.13 -31.34
C ASP A 314 -9.35 -38.64 -32.72
N VAL A 315 -9.05 -37.34 -32.84
CA VAL A 315 -8.58 -36.71 -34.08
C VAL A 315 -7.06 -36.76 -34.18
N ASP A 316 -6.36 -36.52 -33.07
CA ASP A 316 -4.89 -36.56 -32.98
C ASP A 316 -4.45 -37.24 -31.67
N PRO A 317 -4.47 -38.58 -31.62
CA PRO A 317 -4.17 -39.33 -30.41
C PRO A 317 -2.69 -39.31 -30.03
N GLU A 318 -1.79 -38.97 -30.96
CA GLU A 318 -0.34 -39.05 -30.75
C GLU A 318 0.29 -37.68 -30.43
N ALA A 319 -0.18 -36.60 -31.06
CA ALA A 319 0.50 -35.30 -31.02
C ALA A 319 -0.37 -34.14 -30.50
N GLY A 320 -1.67 -34.35 -30.27
CA GLY A 320 -2.60 -33.26 -29.94
C GLY A 320 -2.22 -32.53 -28.64
N GLN A 321 -1.99 -33.27 -27.57
CA GLN A 321 -1.61 -32.71 -26.25
C GLN A 321 -0.15 -32.19 -26.24
N SER A 322 0.79 -32.90 -26.87
CA SER A 322 2.20 -32.49 -26.91
C SER A 322 2.39 -31.20 -27.70
N THR A 323 1.68 -31.02 -28.80
CA THR A 323 1.69 -29.76 -29.57
C THR A 323 1.20 -28.58 -28.71
N CYS A 324 0.17 -28.78 -27.89
CA CYS A 324 -0.33 -27.76 -26.96
C CYS A 324 0.73 -27.36 -25.92
N LEU A 325 1.40 -28.35 -25.32
CA LEU A 325 2.46 -28.12 -24.36
C LEU A 325 3.66 -27.39 -24.99
N GLN A 326 4.08 -27.81 -26.18
CA GLN A 326 5.15 -27.16 -26.94
C GLN A 326 4.81 -25.69 -27.26
N LEU A 327 3.56 -25.37 -27.62
CA LEU A 327 3.12 -23.98 -27.80
C LEU A 327 3.26 -23.15 -26.53
N SER A 328 3.00 -23.75 -25.37
CA SER A 328 3.18 -23.09 -24.06
C SER A 328 4.65 -22.86 -23.76
N TYR A 329 5.52 -23.85 -24.02
CA TYR A 329 6.97 -23.71 -23.85
C TYR A 329 7.56 -22.60 -24.73
N VAL A 330 7.28 -22.60 -26.03
CA VAL A 330 7.84 -21.62 -26.96
C VAL A 330 7.36 -20.19 -26.64
N GLY A 331 6.08 -20.03 -26.26
CA GLY A 331 5.52 -18.74 -25.88
C GLY A 331 6.25 -18.12 -24.69
N GLN A 332 6.37 -18.89 -23.59
CA GLN A 332 6.97 -18.39 -22.35
C GLN A 332 8.50 -18.23 -22.45
N ALA A 333 9.18 -19.20 -23.06
CA ALA A 333 10.63 -19.19 -23.18
C ALA A 333 11.13 -18.05 -24.09
N TYR A 334 10.49 -17.81 -25.24
CA TYR A 334 10.87 -16.68 -26.10
C TYR A 334 10.50 -15.33 -25.49
N HIS A 335 9.39 -15.25 -24.76
CA HIS A 335 9.05 -14.02 -24.04
C HIS A 335 10.16 -13.64 -23.05
N ASN A 336 10.50 -14.55 -22.14
CA ASN A 336 11.49 -14.30 -21.08
C ASN A 336 12.90 -14.13 -21.65
N TYR A 337 13.29 -14.93 -22.66
CA TYR A 337 14.59 -14.78 -23.31
C TYR A 337 14.74 -13.44 -24.03
N ARG A 338 13.68 -12.96 -24.70
CA ARG A 338 13.71 -11.64 -25.35
C ARG A 338 13.88 -10.53 -24.32
N GLU A 339 13.21 -10.61 -23.17
CA GLU A 339 13.39 -9.66 -22.07
C GLU A 339 14.83 -9.69 -21.55
N TYR A 340 15.37 -10.88 -21.28
CA TYR A 340 16.75 -11.08 -20.83
C TYR A 340 17.79 -10.47 -21.80
N ILE A 341 17.70 -10.76 -23.09
CA ILE A 341 18.60 -10.20 -24.10
C ILE A 341 18.41 -8.68 -24.25
N SER A 342 17.18 -8.17 -24.07
CA SER A 342 16.89 -6.73 -24.09
C SER A 342 17.57 -6.01 -22.93
N GLU A 343 17.58 -6.59 -21.72
CA GLU A 343 18.29 -6.01 -20.58
C GLU A 343 19.80 -5.92 -20.82
N TRP A 344 20.41 -6.97 -21.36
CA TRP A 344 21.82 -6.95 -21.80
C TRP A 344 22.09 -5.85 -22.85
N SER A 345 21.21 -5.72 -23.84
CA SER A 345 21.30 -4.69 -24.87
C SER A 345 21.22 -3.28 -24.29
N LEU A 346 20.28 -3.04 -23.36
CA LEU A 346 20.16 -1.75 -22.67
C LEU A 346 21.37 -1.44 -21.80
N LEU A 347 21.91 -2.43 -21.08
CA LEU A 347 23.12 -2.29 -20.29
C LEU A 347 24.31 -1.85 -21.16
N SER A 348 24.54 -2.55 -22.27
CA SER A 348 25.60 -2.26 -23.23
C SER A 348 25.44 -0.88 -23.88
N ARG A 349 24.22 -0.52 -24.33
CA ARG A 349 23.93 0.79 -24.93
C ARG A 349 24.11 1.96 -23.97
N ASN A 350 23.90 1.74 -22.67
CA ASN A 350 24.12 2.75 -21.63
C ASN A 350 25.60 2.88 -21.23
N GLY A 351 26.51 2.15 -21.89
CA GLY A 351 27.94 2.15 -21.58
C GLY A 351 28.28 1.50 -20.23
N LYS A 352 27.32 0.78 -19.63
CA LYS A 352 27.53 0.00 -18.41
C LYS A 352 28.05 -1.40 -18.77
N LYS A 353 28.69 -2.04 -17.80
CA LYS A 353 29.30 -3.37 -17.92
C LYS A 353 28.83 -4.21 -16.74
N ALA A 354 28.41 -5.44 -17.00
CA ALA A 354 27.96 -6.38 -15.96
C ALA A 354 29.14 -7.07 -15.25
N GLY A 355 30.35 -6.94 -15.82
CA GLY A 355 31.55 -7.63 -15.33
C GLY A 355 31.66 -9.06 -15.84
N THR A 356 32.75 -9.74 -15.47
CA THR A 356 33.04 -11.13 -15.82
C THR A 356 32.68 -12.12 -14.70
N ASP A 357 32.35 -11.61 -13.51
CA ASP A 357 31.94 -12.40 -12.34
C ASP A 357 30.43 -12.68 -12.39
N MET A 358 30.05 -13.94 -12.22
CA MET A 358 28.66 -14.40 -12.32
C MET A 358 27.71 -13.69 -11.35
N ARG A 359 28.17 -13.31 -10.14
CA ARG A 359 27.35 -12.59 -9.13
C ARG A 359 26.75 -11.29 -9.64
N ASN A 360 27.53 -10.57 -10.44
CA ASN A 360 27.20 -9.22 -10.89
C ASN A 360 26.49 -9.22 -12.25
N ARG A 361 26.31 -10.39 -12.86
CA ARG A 361 25.66 -10.56 -14.15
C ARG A 361 24.15 -10.54 -14.00
N ILE A 362 23.48 -10.16 -15.09
CA ILE A 362 22.03 -10.14 -15.14
C ILE A 362 21.52 -11.56 -14.90
N VAL A 363 20.66 -11.72 -13.90
CA VAL A 363 20.03 -12.99 -13.54
C VAL A 363 18.89 -13.32 -14.52
N PRO A 364 18.53 -14.60 -14.70
CA PRO A 364 17.33 -14.96 -15.44
C PRO A 364 16.10 -14.29 -14.81
N ALA A 365 15.35 -13.56 -15.62
CA ALA A 365 14.15 -12.85 -15.22
C ALA A 365 13.08 -12.96 -16.32
N GLY A 366 11.84 -12.65 -15.97
CA GLY A 366 10.74 -12.68 -16.93
C GLY A 366 9.39 -12.44 -16.30
N THR A 367 8.33 -12.93 -16.94
CA THR A 367 6.97 -12.88 -16.42
C THR A 367 6.31 -14.25 -16.40
N TRP A 368 5.48 -14.47 -15.38
CA TRP A 368 4.62 -15.63 -15.20
C TRP A 368 3.15 -15.18 -15.22
N ASN A 369 2.32 -15.83 -16.03
CA ASN A 369 0.90 -15.51 -16.18
C ASN A 369 0.62 -14.00 -16.39
N ASP A 370 1.53 -13.32 -17.12
CA ASP A 370 1.54 -11.89 -17.47
C ASP A 370 1.53 -10.87 -16.32
N ASN A 371 1.23 -11.28 -15.09
CA ASN A 371 1.06 -10.39 -13.94
C ASN A 371 2.12 -10.54 -12.86
N THR A 372 2.91 -11.62 -12.90
CA THR A 372 3.90 -11.92 -11.87
C THR A 372 5.29 -11.80 -12.47
N THR A 373 6.04 -10.81 -12.00
CA THR A 373 7.46 -10.67 -12.33
C THR A 373 8.25 -11.80 -11.69
N LEU A 374 9.16 -12.40 -12.45
CA LEU A 374 9.99 -13.51 -12.05
C LEU A 374 11.44 -13.05 -11.94
N ARG A 375 12.13 -13.51 -10.90
CA ARG A 375 13.56 -13.29 -10.73
C ARG A 375 14.26 -14.54 -10.19
N GLY A 376 15.21 -15.06 -10.97
CA GLY A 376 16.11 -16.13 -10.53
C GLY A 376 17.34 -15.59 -9.80
N SER A 377 18.24 -16.52 -9.47
CA SER A 377 19.57 -16.24 -8.93
C SER A 377 20.61 -17.15 -9.57
N TRP A 378 21.82 -16.67 -9.78
CA TRP A 378 22.96 -17.54 -10.04
C TRP A 378 23.39 -18.25 -8.75
N ILE A 379 23.80 -19.50 -8.86
CA ILE A 379 24.33 -20.31 -7.75
C ILE A 379 25.54 -21.13 -8.26
N HIS A 380 26.36 -21.66 -7.34
CA HIS A 380 27.51 -22.52 -7.65
C HIS A 380 28.44 -21.92 -8.74
N GLU A 381 28.83 -20.68 -8.51
CA GLU A 381 29.60 -19.88 -9.46
C GLU A 381 31.00 -20.46 -9.68
N GLN A 382 31.40 -20.58 -10.94
CA GLN A 382 32.73 -21.01 -11.33
C GLN A 382 33.40 -19.93 -12.18
N ASP A 383 34.69 -19.69 -11.95
CA ASP A 383 35.46 -18.80 -12.80
C ASP A 383 35.76 -19.51 -14.13
N MET A 384 35.19 -18.97 -15.21
CA MET A 384 35.40 -19.45 -16.57
C MET A 384 36.89 -19.47 -16.95
N ILE A 385 37.67 -18.48 -16.49
CA ILE A 385 39.08 -18.38 -16.82
C ILE A 385 39.86 -19.52 -16.17
N GLU A 386 39.61 -19.79 -14.89
CA GLU A 386 40.29 -20.85 -14.15
C GLU A 386 39.94 -22.23 -14.72
N THR A 387 38.65 -22.49 -14.92
CA THR A 387 38.16 -23.76 -15.47
C THR A 387 38.63 -23.99 -16.90
N SER A 388 38.59 -22.97 -17.77
CA SER A 388 39.05 -23.10 -19.14
C SER A 388 40.56 -23.34 -19.23
N LYS A 389 41.37 -22.68 -18.37
CA LYS A 389 42.81 -22.93 -18.28
C LYS A 389 43.13 -24.34 -17.78
N LYS A 390 42.38 -24.84 -16.80
CA LYS A 390 42.55 -26.19 -16.26
C LYS A 390 42.34 -27.28 -17.32
N HIS A 391 41.35 -27.10 -18.20
CA HIS A 391 40.99 -28.08 -19.23
C HIS A 391 41.59 -27.79 -20.62
N GLY A 392 42.28 -26.65 -20.78
CA GLY A 392 42.88 -26.23 -22.04
C GLY A 392 41.87 -25.97 -23.17
N ARG A 393 40.61 -25.67 -22.83
CA ARG A 393 39.51 -25.45 -23.78
C ARG A 393 38.45 -24.54 -23.16
N MET A 394 37.52 -24.04 -23.98
CA MET A 394 36.39 -23.26 -23.48
C MET A 394 35.52 -24.15 -22.57
N ILE A 395 35.37 -23.77 -21.30
CA ILE A 395 34.44 -24.39 -20.35
C ILE A 395 33.56 -23.29 -19.77
N ASN A 396 32.27 -23.33 -20.07
CA ASN A 396 31.28 -22.41 -19.54
C ASN A 396 30.25 -23.19 -18.73
N ASN A 397 30.28 -23.05 -17.42
CA ASN A 397 29.44 -23.78 -16.49
C ASN A 397 28.65 -22.80 -15.62
N VAL A 398 27.34 -22.71 -15.85
CA VAL A 398 26.46 -21.81 -15.10
C VAL A 398 25.30 -22.59 -14.51
N THR A 399 24.91 -22.22 -13.30
CA THR A 399 23.72 -22.77 -12.64
C THR A 399 22.81 -21.65 -12.20
N ALA A 400 21.56 -21.69 -12.65
CA ALA A 400 20.53 -20.74 -12.26
C ALA A 400 19.46 -21.43 -11.42
N ALA A 401 19.08 -20.79 -10.32
CA ALA A 401 17.91 -21.14 -9.52
C ALA A 401 16.74 -20.24 -9.89
N MET A 402 15.56 -20.86 -10.04
CA MET A 402 14.28 -20.18 -10.20
C MET A 402 13.43 -20.41 -8.96
N PRO A 403 12.50 -19.51 -8.62
CA PRO A 403 11.60 -19.70 -7.49
C PRO A 403 10.62 -20.85 -7.76
N HIS A 404 10.12 -21.48 -6.69
CA HIS A 404 9.13 -22.54 -6.80
C HIS A 404 7.74 -21.98 -7.17
N ALA A 405 7.21 -22.33 -8.35
CA ALA A 405 5.97 -21.74 -8.87
C ALA A 405 4.73 -22.07 -8.02
N GLY A 406 4.69 -23.27 -7.40
CA GLY A 406 3.61 -23.71 -6.52
C GLY A 406 3.31 -22.77 -5.34
N ILE A 407 4.22 -21.85 -4.98
CA ILE A 407 3.96 -20.84 -3.94
C ILE A 407 2.79 -19.92 -4.30
N ILE A 408 2.59 -19.61 -5.59
CA ILE A 408 1.45 -18.79 -6.05
C ILE A 408 0.12 -19.51 -5.79
N ALA A 409 0.06 -20.81 -6.05
CA ALA A 409 -1.12 -21.63 -5.77
C ALA A 409 -1.34 -21.77 -4.25
N SER A 410 -0.27 -21.99 -3.49
CA SER A 410 -0.31 -22.09 -2.03
C SER A 410 -0.90 -20.82 -1.38
N SER A 411 -0.60 -19.64 -1.93
CA SER A 411 -1.07 -18.37 -1.36
C SER A 411 -2.58 -18.22 -1.46
N ARG A 412 -3.24 -19.01 -2.32
CA ARG A 412 -4.69 -19.04 -2.53
C ARG A 412 -5.35 -20.26 -1.89
N HIS A 413 -4.59 -21.12 -1.21
CA HIS A 413 -5.13 -22.32 -0.59
C HIS A 413 -6.10 -21.98 0.55
N PRO A 414 -7.29 -22.60 0.61
CA PRO A 414 -8.35 -22.21 1.55
C PRO A 414 -7.96 -22.40 3.03
N GLN A 415 -7.12 -23.39 3.36
CA GLN A 415 -6.69 -23.64 4.74
C GLN A 415 -5.80 -22.52 5.30
N ASN A 416 -5.05 -21.82 4.44
CA ASN A 416 -4.15 -20.74 4.87
C ASN A 416 -4.90 -19.45 5.23
N ALA A 417 -6.16 -19.32 4.78
CA ALA A 417 -7.01 -18.15 5.01
C ALA A 417 -6.33 -16.79 4.70
N LEU A 418 -5.38 -16.77 3.76
CA LEU A 418 -4.64 -15.57 3.37
C LEU A 418 -5.50 -14.68 2.47
N ARG A 419 -5.72 -13.45 2.93
CA ARG A 419 -6.45 -12.44 2.14
C ARG A 419 -5.62 -12.00 0.95
N GLN A 420 -6.25 -11.98 -0.22
CA GLN A 420 -5.61 -11.55 -1.46
C GLN A 420 -5.68 -10.02 -1.58
N PRO A 421 -4.80 -9.38 -2.37
CA PRO A 421 -4.85 -7.94 -2.65
C PRO A 421 -6.23 -7.42 -3.11
N SER A 422 -6.98 -8.24 -3.85
CA SER A 422 -8.34 -7.96 -4.28
C SER A 422 -9.33 -7.77 -3.11
N ASP A 423 -9.09 -8.42 -1.98
CA ASP A 423 -9.94 -8.35 -0.77
C ASP A 423 -9.80 -7.03 0.00
N PHE A 424 -8.89 -6.15 -0.46
CA PHE A 424 -8.61 -4.84 0.11
C PHE A 424 -8.84 -3.71 -0.93
N ASN A 425 -9.84 -3.87 -1.82
CA ASN A 425 -10.11 -2.94 -2.92
C ASN A 425 -8.88 -2.66 -3.81
N GLY A 426 -7.97 -3.63 -3.93
CA GLY A 426 -6.72 -3.46 -4.68
C GLY A 426 -5.68 -2.57 -3.99
N LEU A 427 -5.75 -2.39 -2.68
CA LEU A 427 -4.71 -1.71 -1.90
C LEU A 427 -3.88 -2.65 -1.04
N GLY A 428 -4.33 -3.90 -0.88
CA GLY A 428 -3.67 -4.90 -0.03
C GLY A 428 -2.39 -5.42 -0.66
N GLU A 429 -1.44 -5.73 0.20
CA GLU A 429 -0.17 -6.35 -0.15
C GLU A 429 0.21 -7.41 0.88
N PHE A 430 0.86 -8.47 0.43
CA PHE A 430 1.52 -9.40 1.34
C PHE A 430 2.87 -9.82 0.77
N GLU A 431 3.77 -10.15 1.69
CA GLU A 431 5.07 -10.74 1.41
C GLU A 431 5.12 -12.11 2.10
N LEU A 432 5.35 -13.14 1.32
CA LEU A 432 5.49 -14.53 1.72
C LEU A 432 6.90 -15.00 1.37
N ARG A 433 7.68 -15.43 2.36
CA ARG A 433 8.98 -16.06 2.15
C ARG A 433 8.87 -17.52 2.59
N ALA A 434 9.05 -18.45 1.67
CA ALA A 434 8.83 -19.87 1.89
C ALA A 434 10.16 -20.63 1.91
N SER A 435 10.31 -21.52 2.91
CA SER A 435 11.41 -22.46 3.02
C SER A 435 11.07 -23.73 2.25
N VAL A 436 11.22 -23.66 0.93
CA VAL A 436 10.92 -24.75 -0.02
C VAL A 436 12.09 -24.94 -0.98
N VAL A 437 12.21 -26.15 -1.54
CA VAL A 437 13.21 -26.41 -2.58
C VAL A 437 12.94 -25.54 -3.80
N SER A 438 14.01 -25.08 -4.46
CA SER A 438 13.90 -24.23 -5.64
C SER A 438 14.37 -25.00 -6.88
N PRO A 439 13.66 -24.95 -8.02
CA PRO A 439 14.13 -25.59 -9.23
C PRO A 439 15.38 -24.90 -9.77
N VAL A 440 16.32 -25.71 -10.27
CA VAL A 440 17.58 -25.23 -10.83
C VAL A 440 17.82 -25.81 -12.21
N VAL A 441 18.50 -25.04 -13.06
CA VAL A 441 19.05 -25.50 -14.33
C VAL A 441 20.55 -25.27 -14.33
N ASN A 442 21.31 -26.30 -14.70
CA ASN A 442 22.73 -26.21 -14.98
C ASN A 442 22.95 -26.35 -16.48
N VAL A 443 23.78 -25.45 -17.02
CA VAL A 443 24.21 -25.51 -18.40
C VAL A 443 25.73 -25.53 -18.43
N LEU A 444 26.27 -26.64 -18.91
CA LEU A 444 27.69 -26.87 -19.09
C LEU A 444 28.00 -26.93 -20.58
N CYS A 445 28.80 -26.00 -21.09
CA CYS A 445 29.25 -25.96 -22.47
C CYS A 445 30.77 -26.13 -22.56
N ALA A 446 31.22 -26.99 -23.48
CA ALA A 446 32.62 -27.23 -23.77
C ALA A 446 32.93 -26.94 -25.24
N GLY A 447 34.03 -26.23 -25.50
CA GLY A 447 34.56 -25.97 -26.84
C GLY A 447 35.29 -27.18 -27.40
N LEU A 448 35.06 -27.48 -28.69
CA LEU A 448 35.61 -28.65 -29.38
C LEU A 448 36.07 -28.30 -30.79
N THR A 449 37.16 -28.92 -31.21
CA THR A 449 37.61 -28.97 -32.61
C THR A 449 36.81 -30.01 -33.41
N LYS A 450 36.99 -30.01 -34.74
CA LYS A 450 36.30 -30.98 -35.61
C LYS A 450 36.70 -32.42 -35.26
N GLU A 451 37.98 -32.65 -35.02
CA GLU A 451 38.55 -33.97 -34.75
C GLU A 451 38.11 -34.50 -33.38
N GLU A 452 37.97 -33.62 -32.39
CA GLU A 452 37.51 -33.98 -31.04
C GLU A 452 36.03 -34.34 -30.99
N ILE A 453 35.19 -33.73 -31.84
CA ILE A 453 33.74 -34.02 -31.88
C ILE A 453 33.40 -35.20 -32.80
N SER A 454 34.28 -35.58 -33.75
CA SER A 454 34.07 -36.69 -34.69
C SER A 454 33.56 -38.00 -34.05
N PRO A 455 34.05 -38.45 -32.87
CA PRO A 455 33.53 -39.65 -32.21
C PRO A 455 32.02 -39.60 -31.89
N LEU A 456 31.47 -38.41 -31.69
CA LEU A 456 30.06 -38.15 -31.37
C LEU A 456 29.20 -37.88 -32.60
N VAL A 457 29.78 -37.88 -33.80
CA VAL A 457 29.08 -37.56 -35.05
C VAL A 457 29.08 -38.76 -35.98
N TYR A 458 27.90 -39.33 -36.20
CA TYR A 458 27.74 -40.56 -36.96
C TYR A 458 28.28 -40.48 -38.39
N ASN A 459 28.06 -39.36 -39.10
CA ASN A 459 28.60 -39.15 -40.46
C ASN A 459 30.15 -39.06 -40.53
N GLU A 460 30.84 -38.89 -39.41
CA GLU A 460 32.31 -38.81 -39.37
C GLU A 460 32.93 -40.15 -38.94
N TRP A 461 32.13 -41.19 -38.70
CA TRP A 461 32.62 -42.51 -38.30
C TRP A 461 33.29 -43.25 -39.47
N PRO A 462 34.40 -43.97 -39.25
CA PRO A 462 35.16 -44.63 -40.32
C PRO A 462 34.35 -45.66 -41.13
N GLU A 463 33.36 -46.29 -40.48
CA GLU A 463 32.53 -47.35 -41.07
C GLU A 463 31.34 -46.80 -41.88
N VAL A 464 31.02 -45.50 -41.73
CA VAL A 464 29.88 -44.84 -42.35
C VAL A 464 30.36 -44.10 -43.61
N GLN A 465 30.21 -44.72 -44.78
CA GLN A 465 30.58 -44.12 -46.08
C GLN A 465 29.46 -43.30 -46.75
N GLY A 466 28.39 -42.92 -46.04
CA GLY A 466 27.19 -42.32 -46.63
C GLY A 466 26.56 -41.20 -45.81
N THR A 467 25.75 -40.37 -46.48
CA THR A 467 24.98 -39.29 -45.87
C THR A 467 23.84 -39.83 -45.01
N VAL A 468 23.81 -39.49 -43.72
CA VAL A 468 22.65 -39.76 -42.84
C VAL A 468 21.34 -39.35 -43.50
N ASN A 469 20.36 -40.25 -43.42
CA ASN A 469 18.99 -39.91 -43.77
C ASN A 469 18.37 -39.04 -42.68
N VAL A 470 18.38 -37.73 -42.92
CA VAL A 470 17.88 -36.71 -41.99
C VAL A 470 16.40 -36.91 -41.66
N SER A 471 15.59 -37.44 -42.59
CA SER A 471 14.13 -37.56 -42.38
C SER A 471 13.75 -38.67 -41.41
N THR A 472 14.57 -39.72 -41.27
CA THR A 472 14.28 -40.86 -40.40
C THR A 472 15.08 -40.84 -39.09
N TRP A 473 16.09 -39.99 -38.96
CA TRP A 473 16.98 -39.97 -37.78
C TRP A 473 16.23 -39.92 -36.43
N ASN A 474 15.17 -39.11 -36.34
CA ASN A 474 14.41 -38.96 -35.10
C ASN A 474 13.38 -40.07 -34.87
N SER A 475 12.92 -40.76 -35.91
CA SER A 475 11.86 -41.77 -35.84
C SER A 475 12.40 -43.20 -35.83
N ASP A 476 13.49 -43.44 -36.55
CA ASP A 476 14.11 -44.74 -36.81
C ASP A 476 15.64 -44.55 -36.99
N PRO A 477 16.36 -44.27 -35.88
CA PRO A 477 17.81 -44.14 -35.92
C PRO A 477 18.48 -45.49 -36.25
N PRO A 478 19.67 -45.51 -36.89
CA PRO A 478 20.37 -46.75 -37.21
C PRO A 478 20.56 -47.68 -35.99
N GLU A 479 20.45 -49.00 -36.21
CA GLU A 479 20.76 -49.98 -35.17
C GLU A 479 22.27 -49.95 -34.82
N GLY A 480 22.61 -50.21 -33.54
CA GLY A 480 24.00 -50.31 -33.10
C GLY A 480 24.73 -48.99 -32.87
N LEU A 481 24.01 -47.86 -32.80
CA LEU A 481 24.57 -46.55 -32.42
C LEU A 481 25.34 -46.60 -31.08
N TRP A 482 24.90 -47.43 -30.15
CA TRP A 482 25.64 -47.81 -28.95
C TRP A 482 25.77 -49.34 -29.02
N GLY A 483 26.96 -49.85 -29.29
CA GLY A 483 27.16 -51.27 -29.65
C GLY A 483 26.67 -52.24 -28.57
N GLU A 484 26.40 -53.51 -28.97
CA GLU A 484 26.10 -54.58 -28.01
C GLU A 484 27.22 -54.71 -26.98
N GLY A 485 26.90 -54.52 -25.69
CA GLY A 485 27.86 -54.61 -24.59
C GLY A 485 28.47 -53.28 -24.12
N GLY A 486 27.87 -52.12 -24.43
CA GLY A 486 28.25 -50.85 -23.80
C GLY A 486 29.55 -50.23 -24.34
N ARG A 487 29.99 -50.64 -25.53
CA ARG A 487 31.08 -49.96 -26.24
C ARG A 487 30.58 -48.64 -26.82
N TYR A 488 31.00 -47.53 -26.23
CA TYR A 488 30.90 -46.17 -26.79
C TYR A 488 32.30 -45.69 -27.19
N ASN A 489 32.35 -44.72 -28.11
CA ASN A 489 33.62 -44.10 -28.48
C ASN A 489 34.07 -43.17 -27.36
N GLU A 490 35.26 -43.41 -26.81
CA GLU A 490 35.87 -42.50 -25.83
C GLU A 490 36.12 -41.13 -26.47
N THR A 491 35.84 -40.08 -25.71
CA THR A 491 36.04 -38.69 -26.15
C THR A 491 36.90 -37.90 -25.16
N VAL A 492 37.52 -36.84 -25.67
CA VAL A 492 38.32 -35.92 -24.85
C VAL A 492 37.50 -35.14 -23.81
N VAL A 493 36.17 -35.20 -23.86
CA VAL A 493 35.25 -34.52 -22.94
C VAL A 493 34.51 -35.47 -22.00
N ASP A 494 34.87 -36.76 -21.99
CA ASP A 494 34.24 -37.76 -21.13
C ASP A 494 34.31 -37.35 -19.65
N ASP A 495 35.47 -36.87 -19.19
CA ASP A 495 35.67 -36.38 -17.81
C ASP A 495 34.86 -35.12 -17.48
N ILE A 496 34.54 -34.30 -18.48
CA ILE A 496 33.83 -33.03 -18.29
C ILE A 496 32.33 -33.28 -18.15
N PHE A 497 31.76 -34.13 -19.01
CA PHE A 497 30.32 -34.44 -18.98
C PHE A 497 29.96 -35.67 -18.14
N GLY A 498 30.99 -36.42 -17.68
CA GLY A 498 30.85 -37.66 -16.94
C GLY A 498 30.36 -38.82 -17.81
N PHE A 499 30.77 -38.87 -19.08
CA PHE A 499 30.39 -39.96 -19.97
C PHE A 499 30.99 -41.27 -19.47
N SER A 500 30.15 -42.31 -19.42
CA SER A 500 30.52 -43.64 -18.91
C SER A 500 29.58 -44.70 -19.47
N GLU A 501 29.83 -45.98 -19.18
CA GLU A 501 28.91 -47.08 -19.53
C GLU A 501 27.49 -46.88 -18.96
N ARG A 502 27.37 -46.16 -17.83
CA ARG A 502 26.08 -45.81 -17.22
C ARG A 502 25.48 -44.51 -17.76
N LYS A 503 26.32 -43.65 -18.33
CA LYS A 503 25.93 -42.34 -18.86
C LYS A 503 26.48 -42.18 -20.26
N LEU A 504 25.72 -42.68 -21.23
CA LEU A 504 26.17 -42.75 -22.62
C LEU A 504 26.35 -41.34 -23.23
N PRO A 505 27.39 -41.15 -24.07
CA PRO A 505 27.59 -39.90 -24.78
C PRO A 505 26.52 -39.68 -25.87
N PRO A 506 26.20 -38.42 -26.20
CA PRO A 506 25.21 -38.10 -27.22
C PRO A 506 25.77 -38.39 -28.62
N ILE A 507 24.93 -38.92 -29.52
CA ILE A 507 25.31 -39.14 -30.92
C ILE A 507 24.50 -38.23 -31.81
N PHE A 508 25.19 -37.43 -32.62
CA PHE A 508 24.61 -36.51 -33.58
C PHE A 508 24.70 -37.09 -34.99
N PRO A 509 23.72 -36.81 -35.87
CA PRO A 509 23.71 -37.35 -37.23
C PRO A 509 24.87 -36.80 -38.07
N LYS A 510 25.09 -35.48 -38.00
CA LYS A 510 26.06 -34.77 -38.82
C LYS A 510 26.66 -33.60 -38.04
N LEU A 511 27.65 -32.94 -38.62
CA LEU A 511 28.11 -31.65 -38.11
C LEU A 511 27.13 -30.54 -38.50
N PRO A 512 26.77 -29.62 -37.58
CA PRO A 512 25.99 -28.45 -37.94
C PRO A 512 26.81 -27.51 -38.82
N VAL A 513 26.14 -26.88 -39.79
CA VAL A 513 26.71 -25.73 -40.52
C VAL A 513 26.80 -24.51 -39.59
N PRO A 514 27.69 -23.53 -39.86
CA PRO A 514 27.82 -22.33 -39.03
C PRO A 514 26.47 -21.64 -38.78
N HIS A 515 26.23 -21.22 -37.54
CA HIS A 515 24.96 -20.67 -37.04
C HIS A 515 23.83 -21.65 -36.75
N ASN A 516 24.04 -22.95 -36.92
CA ASN A 516 23.03 -23.96 -36.62
C ASN A 516 23.37 -24.74 -35.34
N THR A 517 22.32 -25.39 -34.82
CA THR A 517 22.37 -26.26 -33.64
C THR A 517 21.72 -27.60 -33.95
N LEU A 518 22.19 -28.65 -33.27
CA LEU A 518 21.62 -29.99 -33.30
C LEU A 518 21.27 -30.41 -31.89
N VAL A 519 20.13 -31.06 -31.73
CA VAL A 519 19.63 -31.55 -30.44
C VAL A 519 19.68 -33.08 -30.44
N ASN A 520 20.12 -33.66 -29.33
CA ASN A 520 20.05 -35.10 -29.08
C ASN A 520 19.19 -35.31 -27.82
N GLY A 521 17.90 -35.61 -28.03
CA GLY A 521 16.92 -35.83 -26.95
C GLY A 521 15.91 -36.96 -27.21
N THR A 522 15.97 -37.62 -28.37
CA THR A 522 14.93 -38.55 -28.85
C THR A 522 15.23 -40.03 -28.60
N LEU A 523 16.13 -40.37 -27.67
CA LEU A 523 16.50 -41.77 -27.42
C LEU A 523 15.43 -42.48 -26.57
N ARG A 524 14.49 -43.16 -27.23
CA ARG A 524 13.39 -43.93 -26.61
C ARG A 524 13.83 -45.04 -25.62
N PHE A 525 15.13 -45.33 -25.49
CA PHE A 525 15.62 -46.57 -24.86
C PHE A 525 16.67 -46.37 -23.75
N HIS A 526 17.09 -45.14 -23.44
CA HIS A 526 18.12 -44.89 -22.43
C HIS A 526 17.79 -43.67 -21.58
N ILE A 527 17.75 -43.84 -20.26
CA ILE A 527 17.54 -42.77 -19.28
C ILE A 527 18.83 -41.94 -19.18
N ARG A 528 18.77 -40.64 -19.46
CA ARG A 528 19.90 -39.71 -19.21
C ARG A 528 19.44 -38.57 -18.32
N ASP A 529 20.40 -37.94 -17.67
CA ASP A 529 20.20 -36.83 -16.74
C ASP A 529 20.25 -35.44 -17.43
N SER A 530 20.52 -35.40 -18.74
CA SER A 530 20.83 -34.17 -19.46
C SER A 530 20.39 -34.20 -20.93
N LEU A 531 19.90 -33.07 -21.43
CA LEU A 531 19.79 -32.81 -22.86
C LEU A 531 21.12 -32.31 -23.43
N TYR A 532 21.51 -32.80 -24.61
CA TYR A 532 22.72 -32.35 -25.28
C TYR A 532 22.42 -31.57 -26.56
N ILE A 533 23.08 -30.44 -26.71
CA ILE A 533 22.97 -29.56 -27.87
C ILE A 533 24.36 -29.31 -28.44
N LEU A 534 24.56 -29.62 -29.72
CA LEU A 534 25.77 -29.31 -30.46
C LEU A 534 25.56 -28.02 -31.27
N LEU A 535 26.47 -27.06 -31.10
CA LEU A 535 26.42 -25.76 -31.77
C LEU A 535 27.63 -25.60 -32.69
N ALA A 536 27.42 -25.00 -33.85
CA ALA A 536 28.50 -24.56 -34.74
C ALA A 536 28.71 -23.05 -34.63
N SER A 537 29.93 -22.65 -34.31
CA SER A 537 30.32 -21.26 -34.18
C SER A 537 30.14 -20.49 -35.50
N PRO A 538 29.82 -19.18 -35.44
CA PRO A 538 29.86 -18.31 -36.60
C PRO A 538 31.23 -18.33 -37.28
N PRO A 539 31.33 -18.06 -38.61
CA PRO A 539 32.60 -18.12 -39.33
C PRO A 539 33.71 -17.17 -38.81
N TYR A 540 33.34 -16.14 -38.04
CA TYR A 540 34.29 -15.20 -37.44
C TYR A 540 34.78 -15.63 -36.04
N ILE A 541 34.17 -16.64 -35.43
CA ILE A 541 34.66 -17.28 -34.20
C ILE A 541 35.36 -18.56 -34.64
N THR A 542 36.68 -18.54 -34.69
CA THR A 542 37.47 -19.70 -35.15
C THR A 542 37.80 -20.68 -34.03
N ASP A 543 37.81 -20.21 -32.78
CA ASP A 543 38.15 -21.01 -31.61
C ASP A 543 37.20 -20.72 -30.43
N PRO A 544 36.34 -21.67 -30.03
CA PRO A 544 36.19 -23.01 -30.60
C PRO A 544 35.28 -23.01 -31.86
N PRO A 545 35.50 -23.90 -32.85
CA PRO A 545 34.62 -24.03 -34.01
C PRO A 545 33.28 -24.71 -33.67
N TYR A 546 33.26 -25.58 -32.66
CA TYR A 546 32.05 -26.23 -32.15
C TYR A 546 31.95 -26.07 -30.63
N ALA A 547 30.72 -26.03 -30.12
CA ALA A 547 30.46 -26.09 -28.68
C ALA A 547 29.41 -27.17 -28.39
N LEU A 548 29.73 -28.09 -27.48
CA LEU A 548 28.79 -29.07 -26.96
C LEU A 548 28.26 -28.59 -25.62
N CYS A 549 26.94 -28.44 -25.48
CA CYS A 549 26.30 -28.03 -24.25
C CYS A 549 25.43 -29.17 -23.68
N ALA A 550 25.53 -29.40 -22.37
CA ALA A 550 24.63 -30.26 -21.61
C ALA A 550 23.75 -29.40 -20.70
N ILE A 551 22.44 -29.66 -20.72
CA ILE A 551 21.44 -28.96 -19.90
C ILE A 551 20.82 -29.97 -18.95
N LYS A 552 20.99 -29.73 -17.65
CA LYS A 552 20.40 -30.54 -16.56
C LYS A 552 19.51 -29.68 -15.70
N ALA A 553 18.51 -30.28 -15.06
CA ALA A 553 17.76 -29.61 -14.02
C ALA A 553 17.54 -30.49 -12.81
N GLY A 554 17.16 -29.85 -11.73
CA GLY A 554 16.94 -30.49 -10.45
C GLY A 554 16.34 -29.54 -9.44
N LEU A 555 16.45 -29.90 -8.18
CA LEU A 555 15.97 -29.13 -7.05
C LEU A 555 17.14 -28.78 -6.13
N THR A 556 17.24 -27.52 -5.70
CA THR A 556 18.26 -27.07 -4.74
C THR A 556 17.67 -26.75 -3.38
N THR A 557 18.48 -27.03 -2.35
CA THR A 557 18.19 -26.72 -0.94
C THR A 557 18.83 -25.42 -0.45
N GLN A 558 19.63 -24.74 -1.30
CA GLN A 558 20.38 -23.53 -0.94
C GLN A 558 19.57 -22.23 -1.06
N CYS A 559 18.31 -22.31 -1.48
CA CYS A 559 17.49 -21.12 -1.74
C CYS A 559 16.22 -21.11 -0.90
N SER A 560 15.61 -19.93 -0.80
CA SER A 560 14.24 -19.72 -0.36
C SER A 560 13.45 -19.03 -1.47
N THR A 561 12.12 -19.20 -1.48
CA THR A 561 11.24 -18.54 -2.46
C THR A 561 10.54 -17.36 -1.81
N LYS A 562 10.70 -16.16 -2.36
CA LYS A 562 10.02 -14.94 -1.93
C LYS A 562 8.93 -14.55 -2.93
N TYR A 563 7.70 -14.42 -2.46
CA TYR A 563 6.55 -13.97 -3.22
C TYR A 563 5.93 -12.72 -2.59
N VAL A 564 5.90 -11.62 -3.35
CA VAL A 564 5.23 -10.38 -2.96
C VAL A 564 4.04 -10.18 -3.89
N ALA A 565 2.83 -10.14 -3.35
CA ALA A 565 1.63 -9.92 -4.12
C ALA A 565 1.05 -8.54 -3.84
N THR A 566 0.86 -7.75 -4.90
CA THR A 566 0.19 -6.45 -4.86
C THR A 566 -1.03 -6.48 -5.78
N ALA A 567 -1.85 -5.43 -5.75
CA ALA A 567 -2.98 -5.34 -6.67
C ALA A 567 -2.60 -5.10 -8.14
N ARG A 568 -1.36 -4.66 -8.41
CA ARG A 568 -0.87 -4.41 -9.77
C ARG A 568 -0.14 -5.62 -10.37
N GLY A 569 0.12 -6.65 -9.57
CA GLY A 569 0.89 -7.82 -9.97
C GLY A 569 1.67 -8.43 -8.81
N GLY A 570 2.32 -9.55 -9.11
CA GLY A 570 3.19 -10.28 -8.20
C GLY A 570 4.67 -10.05 -8.51
N ASN A 571 5.52 -10.33 -7.54
CA ASN A 571 6.95 -10.52 -7.71
C ASN A 571 7.36 -11.82 -7.02
N LEU A 572 7.83 -12.77 -7.79
CA LEU A 572 8.29 -14.08 -7.35
C LEU A 572 9.79 -14.19 -7.60
N ALA A 573 10.57 -14.37 -6.55
CA ALA A 573 12.02 -14.36 -6.59
C ALA A 573 12.63 -15.55 -5.84
N ALA A 574 13.70 -16.13 -6.38
CA ALA A 574 14.57 -17.05 -5.65
C ALA A 574 15.65 -16.24 -4.92
N ILE A 575 15.78 -16.47 -3.62
CA ILE A 575 16.82 -15.87 -2.79
C ILE A 575 17.80 -16.98 -2.41
N CYS A 576 19.04 -16.86 -2.88
CA CYS A 576 20.08 -17.88 -2.70
C CYS A 576 21.36 -17.22 -2.17
N ASP A 577 22.19 -18.00 -1.47
CA ASP A 577 23.54 -17.60 -1.00
C ASP A 577 23.60 -16.34 -0.09
N GLU A 578 22.46 -15.89 0.44
CA GLU A 578 22.41 -14.85 1.47
C GLU A 578 22.75 -15.44 2.85
N PRO A 579 23.80 -14.94 3.55
CA PRO A 579 24.22 -15.50 4.83
C PRO A 579 23.20 -15.28 5.96
N ASP A 580 22.35 -14.26 5.84
CA ASP A 580 21.31 -13.91 6.81
C ASP A 580 19.94 -14.52 6.48
N ASP A 581 19.84 -15.39 5.45
CA ASP A 581 18.55 -16.00 5.08
C ASP A 581 18.14 -17.10 6.06
N THR A 582 17.26 -16.73 6.99
CA THR A 582 16.67 -17.65 7.97
C THR A 582 15.51 -18.49 7.43
N LEU A 583 15.31 -18.56 6.12
CA LEU A 583 14.28 -19.38 5.50
C LEU A 583 14.85 -20.25 4.37
N ARG A 584 16.17 -20.35 4.28
CA ARG A 584 16.84 -21.27 3.36
C ARG A 584 16.45 -22.71 3.69
N TYR A 585 16.12 -23.53 2.69
CA TYR A 585 15.58 -24.87 2.93
C TYR A 585 16.52 -25.78 3.74
N ASN A 586 17.84 -25.74 3.47
CA ASN A 586 18.83 -26.51 4.25
C ASN A 586 19.18 -25.89 5.62
N GLN A 587 18.49 -24.84 6.05
CA GLN A 587 18.79 -24.22 7.34
C GLN A 587 18.47 -25.18 8.49
N GLY A 588 19.52 -25.57 9.22
CA GLY A 588 19.42 -26.46 10.37
C GLY A 588 19.76 -27.92 10.08
N ASN A 589 19.96 -28.31 8.82
CA ASN A 589 20.43 -29.64 8.45
C ASN A 589 21.45 -29.55 7.30
N ASN A 590 22.73 -29.48 7.67
CA ASN A 590 23.84 -29.36 6.73
C ASN A 590 24.17 -30.67 5.98
N ASP A 591 23.54 -31.78 6.34
CA ASP A 591 23.80 -33.09 5.74
C ASP A 591 23.01 -33.33 4.43
N MET A 592 22.16 -32.37 4.03
CA MET A 592 21.40 -32.45 2.78
C MET A 592 22.25 -32.15 1.54
N PRO A 593 21.97 -32.82 0.39
CA PRO A 593 22.62 -32.48 -0.87
C PRO A 593 22.26 -31.05 -1.28
N PHE A 594 23.22 -30.36 -1.89
CA PHE A 594 23.01 -28.99 -2.38
C PHE A 594 22.07 -28.94 -3.57
N ILE A 595 22.19 -29.90 -4.49
CA ILE A 595 21.32 -30.06 -5.67
C ILE A 595 21.06 -31.55 -5.86
N GLU A 596 19.79 -31.90 -6.04
CA GLU A 596 19.35 -33.22 -6.48
C GLU A 596 18.93 -33.12 -7.96
N TRP A 597 19.63 -33.81 -8.86
CA TRP A 597 19.34 -33.80 -10.30
C TRP A 597 18.20 -34.76 -10.64
N ASP A 598 17.27 -34.34 -11.50
CA ASP A 598 16.14 -35.18 -11.89
C ASP A 598 16.32 -35.80 -13.28
N GLU A 599 16.24 -37.13 -13.35
CA GLU A 599 16.38 -37.90 -14.60
C GLU A 599 15.20 -37.69 -15.57
N ASN A 600 14.01 -37.33 -15.08
CA ASN A 600 12.86 -37.05 -15.96
C ASN A 600 13.00 -35.70 -16.70
N TRP A 601 14.01 -34.90 -16.37
CA TRP A 601 14.27 -33.64 -17.04
C TRP A 601 14.59 -33.80 -18.52
N GLU A 602 15.21 -34.91 -18.95
CA GLU A 602 15.56 -35.14 -20.36
C GLU A 602 14.31 -35.10 -21.27
N ASP A 603 13.23 -35.78 -20.88
CA ASP A 603 11.98 -35.79 -21.64
C ASP A 603 11.39 -34.38 -21.76
N MET A 604 11.34 -33.66 -20.64
CA MET A 604 10.78 -32.32 -20.59
C MET A 604 11.62 -31.30 -21.36
N SER A 605 12.94 -31.40 -21.26
CA SER A 605 13.87 -30.54 -21.99
C SER A 605 13.93 -30.87 -23.48
N THR A 606 13.67 -32.12 -23.87
CA THR A 606 13.50 -32.51 -25.28
C THR A 606 12.27 -31.85 -25.89
N GLU A 607 11.11 -31.93 -25.23
CA GLU A 607 9.90 -31.24 -25.66
C GLU A 607 10.11 -29.72 -25.75
N TRP A 608 10.78 -29.13 -24.76
CA TRP A 608 11.17 -27.72 -24.78
C TRP A 608 12.09 -27.40 -25.97
N ALA A 609 13.16 -28.16 -26.20
CA ALA A 609 14.12 -27.87 -27.28
C ALA A 609 13.51 -28.03 -28.67
N ASN A 610 12.62 -29.01 -28.84
CA ASN A 610 11.83 -29.21 -30.04
C ASN A 610 10.89 -28.02 -30.30
N SER A 611 10.18 -27.55 -29.26
CA SER A 611 9.31 -26.37 -29.36
C SER A 611 10.05 -25.10 -29.79
N LEU A 612 11.30 -24.96 -29.34
CA LEU A 612 12.18 -23.83 -29.66
C LEU A 612 12.87 -23.99 -31.02
N SER A 613 12.60 -25.04 -31.79
CA SER A 613 13.28 -25.26 -33.08
C SER A 613 14.81 -25.32 -32.96
N LEU A 614 15.36 -25.75 -31.81
CA LEU A 614 16.81 -25.86 -31.61
C LEU A 614 17.42 -27.03 -32.42
N GLY A 615 16.60 -27.97 -32.89
CA GLY A 615 17.02 -29.11 -33.70
C GLY A 615 17.02 -28.88 -35.22
N THR A 616 16.62 -27.69 -35.72
CA THR A 616 16.44 -27.47 -37.18
C THR A 616 17.75 -27.51 -37.98
N GLY A 617 18.91 -27.51 -37.32
CA GLY A 617 20.20 -27.71 -37.98
C GLY A 617 20.32 -29.07 -38.67
N ILE A 618 19.47 -30.05 -38.33
CA ILE A 618 19.49 -31.36 -38.97
C ILE A 618 19.19 -31.27 -40.47
N THR A 619 18.27 -30.37 -40.87
CA THR A 619 17.92 -30.05 -42.27
C THR A 619 18.62 -28.79 -42.79
N ASP A 620 19.61 -28.26 -42.07
CA ASP A 620 20.25 -26.97 -42.33
C ASP A 620 19.27 -25.78 -42.35
N GLY A 621 18.17 -25.89 -41.59
CA GLY A 621 17.17 -24.83 -41.46
C GLY A 621 17.69 -23.60 -40.69
N TYR A 622 17.42 -22.41 -41.22
CA TYR A 622 17.86 -21.14 -40.66
C TYR A 622 16.90 -20.62 -39.58
N ALA A 623 17.07 -21.06 -38.33
CA ALA A 623 16.33 -20.52 -37.20
C ALA A 623 17.02 -19.26 -36.62
N SER A 624 16.24 -18.24 -36.27
CA SER A 624 16.79 -16.95 -35.81
C SER A 624 17.35 -17.02 -34.39
N ASN A 625 16.76 -17.83 -33.53
CA ASN A 625 17.22 -18.08 -32.16
C ASN A 625 18.53 -18.87 -32.15
N THR A 626 18.67 -19.92 -32.95
CA THR A 626 19.91 -20.71 -33.07
C THR A 626 21.06 -19.84 -33.59
N ARG A 627 20.77 -18.99 -34.59
CA ARG A 627 21.71 -17.98 -35.08
C ARG A 627 22.18 -17.03 -33.99
N LEU A 628 21.29 -16.57 -33.11
CA LEU A 628 21.69 -15.69 -32.00
C LEU A 628 22.50 -16.45 -30.94
N LEU A 629 22.08 -17.66 -30.55
CA LEU A 629 22.75 -18.47 -29.53
C LEU A 629 24.20 -18.80 -29.88
N THR A 630 24.44 -19.16 -31.13
CA THR A 630 25.80 -19.45 -31.63
C THR A 630 26.72 -18.22 -31.58
N GLN A 631 26.18 -17.00 -31.63
CA GLN A 631 26.96 -15.76 -31.49
C GLN A 631 27.35 -15.45 -30.04
N LEU A 632 26.73 -16.13 -29.07
CA LEU A 632 27.02 -15.98 -27.64
C LEU A 632 28.07 -17.00 -27.16
N ILE A 633 28.64 -17.81 -28.06
CA ILE A 633 29.76 -18.69 -27.75
C ILE A 633 30.97 -17.80 -27.40
N PRO A 634 31.55 -17.92 -26.19
CA PRO A 634 32.71 -17.13 -25.81
C PRO A 634 33.91 -17.45 -26.72
N PRO A 635 34.46 -16.47 -27.45
CA PRO A 635 35.62 -16.70 -28.30
C PRO A 635 36.91 -16.75 -27.47
N PHE A 636 37.93 -17.40 -28.01
CA PHE A 636 39.29 -17.33 -27.46
C PHE A 636 39.86 -15.91 -27.58
N ASP A 637 40.40 -15.36 -26.49
CA ASP A 637 41.10 -14.08 -26.53
C ASP A 637 42.62 -14.29 -26.64
N PRO A 638 43.23 -13.98 -27.80
CA PRO A 638 44.67 -14.18 -28.00
C PRO A 638 45.53 -13.23 -27.14
N LYS A 639 44.95 -12.19 -26.54
CA LYS A 639 45.71 -11.26 -25.67
C LYS A 639 45.91 -11.83 -24.27
N THR A 640 44.90 -12.53 -23.77
CA THR A 640 44.89 -13.10 -22.41
C THR A 640 45.17 -14.60 -22.40
N ASP A 641 45.29 -15.21 -23.60
CA ASP A 641 45.58 -16.63 -23.82
C ASP A 641 44.58 -17.53 -23.09
N THR A 642 43.31 -17.13 -23.09
CA THR A 642 42.24 -17.82 -22.37
C THR A 642 40.86 -17.48 -22.94
N TYR A 643 39.88 -18.28 -22.52
CA TYR A 643 38.47 -17.95 -22.65
C TYR A 643 38.00 -17.16 -21.43
N SER A 644 37.11 -16.20 -21.64
CA SER A 644 36.51 -15.39 -20.57
C SER A 644 35.10 -14.93 -20.96
N LEU A 645 34.25 -14.72 -19.96
CA LEU A 645 32.93 -14.13 -20.17
C LEU A 645 33.04 -12.67 -20.66
N SER A 646 32.12 -12.25 -21.53
CA SER A 646 32.08 -10.88 -22.01
C SER A 646 31.34 -9.96 -21.04
N GLU A 647 31.84 -8.75 -20.81
CA GLU A 647 31.23 -7.78 -19.89
C GLU A 647 29.92 -7.15 -20.41
N THR A 648 29.62 -7.28 -21.71
CA THR A 648 28.52 -6.55 -22.38
C THR A 648 27.48 -7.45 -23.03
N ILE A 649 27.73 -8.75 -23.14
CA ILE A 649 26.79 -9.73 -23.70
C ILE A 649 26.74 -10.98 -22.79
N PRO A 650 25.61 -11.70 -22.77
CA PRO A 650 25.54 -12.99 -22.11
C PRO A 650 26.35 -14.03 -22.89
N SER A 651 26.75 -15.08 -22.20
CA SER A 651 27.30 -16.29 -22.82
C SER A 651 26.19 -17.24 -23.26
N VAL A 652 26.54 -18.21 -24.10
CA VAL A 652 25.61 -19.23 -24.59
C VAL A 652 24.96 -20.04 -23.45
N ALA A 653 25.71 -20.34 -22.38
CA ALA A 653 25.18 -21.09 -21.24
C ALA A 653 24.17 -20.25 -20.43
N GLU A 654 24.44 -18.95 -20.24
CA GLU A 654 23.49 -18.03 -19.60
C GLU A 654 22.21 -17.87 -20.42
N ALA A 655 22.34 -17.80 -21.74
CA ALA A 655 21.20 -17.71 -22.64
C ALA A 655 20.31 -18.97 -22.58
N PHE A 656 20.90 -20.17 -22.56
CA PHE A 656 20.16 -21.41 -22.36
C PHE A 656 19.48 -21.46 -20.98
N ALA A 657 20.17 -21.07 -19.91
CA ALA A 657 19.58 -21.02 -18.58
C ALA A 657 18.39 -20.05 -18.52
N ALA A 658 18.51 -18.87 -19.12
CA ALA A 658 17.42 -17.89 -19.20
C ALA A 658 16.23 -18.38 -20.04
N MET A 659 16.47 -19.08 -21.15
CA MET A 659 15.39 -19.68 -21.95
C MET A 659 14.70 -20.86 -21.25
N ALA A 660 15.43 -21.64 -20.45
CA ALA A 660 14.89 -22.79 -19.70
C ALA A 660 14.18 -22.38 -18.39
N ALA A 661 14.37 -21.15 -17.94
CA ALA A 661 13.85 -20.64 -16.67
C ALA A 661 12.31 -20.77 -16.53
N SER A 662 11.55 -20.53 -17.60
CA SER A 662 10.09 -20.73 -17.59
C SER A 662 9.69 -22.19 -17.51
N THR A 663 10.48 -23.08 -18.12
CA THR A 663 10.25 -24.53 -18.08
C THR A 663 10.42 -25.07 -16.66
N LEU A 664 11.38 -24.53 -15.89
CA LEU A 664 11.54 -24.85 -14.47
C LEU A 664 10.32 -24.43 -13.63
N LEU A 665 9.66 -23.33 -13.97
CA LEU A 665 8.46 -22.86 -13.28
C LEU A 665 7.26 -23.77 -13.61
N MET A 666 7.07 -24.12 -14.89
CA MET A 666 6.07 -25.12 -15.29
C MET A 666 6.29 -26.45 -14.57
N ALA A 667 7.54 -26.87 -14.44
CA ALA A 667 7.92 -28.09 -13.73
C ALA A 667 7.63 -28.08 -12.22
N THR A 668 7.38 -26.92 -11.62
CA THR A 668 7.16 -26.75 -10.17
C THR A 668 5.79 -26.16 -9.80
N GLU A 669 4.90 -25.94 -10.75
CA GLU A 669 3.59 -25.35 -10.46
C GLU A 669 2.71 -26.27 -9.58
N GLY A 670 2.75 -27.57 -9.83
CA GLY A 670 2.05 -28.60 -9.06
C GLY A 670 2.96 -29.61 -8.36
N ALA A 671 4.28 -29.39 -8.37
CA ALA A 671 5.26 -30.32 -7.83
C ALA A 671 5.35 -30.28 -6.30
N ASN A 672 6.13 -31.21 -5.75
CA ASN A 672 6.44 -31.30 -4.33
C ASN A 672 7.40 -30.18 -3.88
N PHE A 673 7.30 -29.78 -2.61
CA PHE A 673 8.00 -28.63 -2.02
C PHE A 673 9.29 -29.00 -1.26
N ASP A 674 9.62 -30.29 -1.26
CA ASP A 674 10.75 -30.93 -0.59
C ASP A 674 11.62 -31.72 -1.58
N LEU A 675 12.69 -32.36 -1.10
CA LEU A 675 13.53 -33.22 -1.95
C LEU A 675 12.93 -34.61 -2.17
N GLU A 676 12.06 -35.08 -1.27
CA GLU A 676 11.50 -36.43 -1.35
C GLU A 676 10.49 -36.52 -2.48
N ARG A 677 10.69 -37.48 -3.40
CA ARG A 677 9.76 -37.70 -4.51
C ARG A 677 8.43 -38.21 -3.97
N PRO A 678 7.29 -37.57 -4.29
CA PRO A 678 5.99 -37.99 -3.80
C PRO A 678 5.58 -39.30 -4.46
N ASP A 679 4.83 -40.12 -3.70
CA ASP A 679 4.16 -41.29 -4.24
C ASP A 679 2.98 -40.85 -5.11
N LEU A 680 3.07 -41.12 -6.42
CA LEU A 680 2.07 -40.71 -7.40
C LEU A 680 0.68 -41.31 -7.13
N GLU A 681 0.59 -42.45 -6.44
CA GLU A 681 -0.69 -43.09 -6.08
C GLU A 681 -1.46 -42.33 -5.00
N GLN A 682 -0.77 -41.48 -4.22
CA GLN A 682 -1.36 -40.72 -3.10
C GLN A 682 -1.74 -39.29 -3.48
N LEU A 683 -1.48 -38.88 -4.74
CA LEU A 683 -1.75 -37.53 -5.22
C LEU A 683 -3.20 -37.39 -5.72
N PRO A 684 -3.83 -36.20 -5.58
CA PRO A 684 -3.31 -34.99 -4.96
C PRO A 684 -3.35 -35.04 -3.43
N MET A 685 -2.34 -34.46 -2.77
CA MET A 685 -2.24 -34.42 -1.30
C MET A 685 -1.86 -33.02 -0.79
N ASP A 686 -2.30 -32.69 0.43
CA ASP A 686 -1.90 -31.45 1.10
C ASP A 686 -0.57 -31.64 1.84
N HIS A 687 0.40 -30.78 1.55
CA HIS A 687 1.71 -30.72 2.19
C HIS A 687 1.93 -29.35 2.84
N THR A 688 2.38 -29.36 4.10
CA THR A 688 2.74 -28.17 4.88
C THR A 688 4.23 -27.86 4.83
N PHE A 689 4.59 -26.59 4.62
CA PHE A 689 5.97 -26.11 4.70
C PHE A 689 6.08 -24.85 5.57
N LYS A 690 7.30 -24.56 6.06
CA LYS A 690 7.56 -23.37 6.87
C LYS A 690 7.64 -22.13 5.99
N ALA A 691 6.95 -21.07 6.40
CA ALA A 691 7.01 -19.79 5.73
C ALA A 691 7.04 -18.63 6.74
N SER A 692 7.52 -17.50 6.27
CA SER A 692 7.40 -16.23 6.94
C SER A 692 6.43 -15.35 6.16
N LEU A 693 5.43 -14.83 6.85
CA LEU A 693 4.37 -14.04 6.26
C LEU A 693 4.36 -12.64 6.85
N ARG A 694 4.25 -11.63 5.98
CA ARG A 694 4.03 -10.24 6.35
C ARG A 694 2.89 -9.69 5.52
N VAL A 695 1.74 -9.45 6.16
CA VAL A 695 0.52 -8.99 5.49
C VAL A 695 0.24 -7.53 5.81
N THR A 696 -0.28 -6.76 4.86
CA THR A 696 -0.90 -5.47 5.15
C THR A 696 -2.32 -5.66 5.65
N ASP A 697 -2.65 -5.06 6.79
CA ASP A 697 -4.02 -5.08 7.32
C ASP A 697 -4.44 -3.69 7.79
N TYR A 698 -5.75 -3.47 7.90
CA TYR A 698 -6.29 -2.25 8.49
C TYR A 698 -6.06 -2.29 10.00
N ALA A 699 -5.27 -1.34 10.48
CA ALA A 699 -4.93 -1.21 11.88
C ALA A 699 -5.08 0.23 12.35
N SER A 700 -5.40 0.39 13.63
CA SER A 700 -5.24 1.69 14.31
C SER A 700 -3.77 1.88 14.70
N GLY A 701 -3.32 3.13 14.71
CA GLY A 701 -1.97 3.51 15.10
C GLY A 701 -1.30 4.37 14.04
N GLY A 702 -0.33 5.18 14.46
CA GLY A 702 0.40 6.05 13.55
C GLY A 702 1.11 5.25 12.47
N ALA A 703 0.82 5.57 11.20
CA ALA A 703 1.50 5.01 10.03
C ALA A 703 2.99 5.43 9.99
N GLN A 704 3.32 6.58 10.60
CA GLN A 704 4.66 7.15 10.61
C GLN A 704 5.16 7.39 12.04
N LYS A 705 6.46 7.22 12.28
CA LYS A 705 7.06 7.34 13.62
C LYS A 705 6.83 8.72 14.26
N TRP A 706 6.83 9.80 13.47
CA TRP A 706 6.62 11.18 13.96
C TRP A 706 5.20 11.44 14.47
N GLN A 707 4.20 10.67 14.02
CA GLN A 707 2.81 10.82 14.46
C GLN A 707 2.66 10.48 15.96
N GLY A 708 3.70 9.94 16.59
CA GLY A 708 3.77 9.75 18.05
C GLY A 708 3.55 11.03 18.86
N ILE A 709 3.81 12.22 18.30
CA ILE A 709 3.55 13.50 18.99
C ILE A 709 2.06 13.64 19.36
N PHE A 710 1.16 13.08 18.55
CA PHE A 710 -0.28 13.19 18.76
C PHE A 710 -0.79 12.42 19.98
N TYR A 711 -0.03 11.47 20.54
CA TYR A 711 -0.41 10.81 21.81
C TYR A 711 -0.57 11.82 22.95
N VAL A 712 0.26 12.86 22.98
CA VAL A 712 0.18 13.94 23.98
C VAL A 712 -1.18 14.62 23.92
N VAL A 713 -1.70 14.84 22.70
CA VAL A 713 -3.01 15.49 22.50
C VAL A 713 -4.14 14.62 23.04
N LEU A 714 -4.18 13.33 22.71
CA LEU A 714 -5.23 12.42 23.22
C LEU A 714 -5.21 12.33 24.75
N VAL A 715 -4.03 12.21 25.35
CA VAL A 715 -3.88 12.13 26.82
C VAL A 715 -4.36 13.42 27.49
N LEU A 716 -3.95 14.59 26.98
CA LEU A 716 -4.34 15.88 27.57
C LEU A 716 -5.84 16.17 27.44
N VAL A 717 -6.48 15.79 26.32
CA VAL A 717 -7.94 15.92 26.18
C VAL A 717 -8.67 15.04 27.18
N PHE A 718 -8.26 13.77 27.32
CA PHE A 718 -8.86 12.86 28.29
C PHE A 718 -8.71 13.36 29.73
N LEU A 719 -7.50 13.80 30.12
CA LEU A 719 -7.25 14.35 31.47
C LEU A 719 -8.06 15.62 31.73
N THR A 720 -8.15 16.52 30.74
CA THR A 720 -8.94 17.76 30.88
C THR A 720 -10.43 17.44 31.02
N ASN A 721 -10.95 16.51 30.23
CA ASN A 721 -12.32 16.01 30.34
C ASN A 721 -12.60 15.41 31.72
N LEU A 722 -11.68 14.61 32.26
CA LEU A 722 -11.80 14.02 33.58
C LEU A 722 -11.82 15.09 34.69
N VAL A 723 -10.98 16.13 34.57
CA VAL A 723 -10.99 17.28 35.49
C VAL A 723 -12.32 18.05 35.40
N CYS A 724 -12.81 18.33 34.18
CA CYS A 724 -14.09 19.02 33.99
C CYS A 724 -15.26 18.21 34.55
N LEU A 725 -15.31 16.90 34.28
CA LEU A 725 -16.33 15.98 34.82
C LEU A 725 -16.26 15.91 36.34
N GLY A 726 -15.05 15.77 36.90
CA GLY A 726 -14.82 15.76 38.35
C GLY A 726 -15.27 17.06 39.01
N TYR A 727 -14.99 18.22 38.41
CA TYR A 727 -15.45 19.52 38.90
C TYR A 727 -16.98 19.63 38.88
N MET A 728 -17.63 19.21 37.79
CA MET A 728 -19.09 19.21 37.68
C MET A 728 -19.77 18.26 38.69
N TYR A 729 -19.14 17.12 38.99
CA TYR A 729 -19.67 16.14 39.93
C TYR A 729 -19.43 16.52 41.40
N ILE A 730 -18.20 16.89 41.76
CA ILE A 730 -17.74 17.10 43.14
C ILE A 730 -18.07 18.50 43.67
N ASP A 731 -17.68 19.54 42.93
CA ASP A 731 -17.78 20.93 43.40
C ASP A 731 -19.16 21.53 43.12
N ILE A 732 -19.74 21.20 41.97
CA ILE A 732 -21.03 21.74 41.56
C ILE A 732 -22.18 20.94 42.18
N LYS A 733 -22.04 19.63 42.48
CA LYS A 733 -23.13 18.75 42.97
C LYS A 733 -24.45 18.93 42.19
N GLY A 734 -24.34 19.28 40.90
CA GLY A 734 -25.46 19.63 40.02
C GLY A 734 -26.01 21.07 40.12
N GLU A 735 -25.50 21.96 40.97
CA GLU A 735 -25.93 23.36 41.09
C GLU A 735 -25.12 24.32 40.20
N GLN A 736 -25.59 24.55 38.98
CA GLN A 736 -24.95 25.45 38.01
C GLN A 736 -25.34 26.92 38.27
N LEU A 737 -24.37 27.83 38.23
CA LEU A 737 -24.60 29.28 38.29
C LEU A 737 -24.82 29.83 36.88
N THR A 738 -25.59 30.92 36.78
CA THR A 738 -25.66 31.70 35.54
C THR A 738 -24.24 32.10 35.14
N ASP A 739 -23.89 31.84 33.88
CA ASP A 739 -22.57 32.17 33.34
C ASP A 739 -22.54 33.67 32.99
N PHE A 740 -21.94 34.48 33.86
CA PHE A 740 -21.77 35.91 33.65
C PHE A 740 -20.67 36.25 32.64
N THR A 741 -19.94 35.25 32.13
CA THR A 741 -18.98 35.41 31.03
C THR A 741 -19.63 35.24 29.66
N GLU A 742 -20.89 34.82 29.60
CA GLU A 742 -21.66 34.79 28.37
C GLU A 742 -21.95 36.22 27.89
N PRO A 743 -21.71 36.56 26.60
CA PRO A 743 -21.86 37.94 26.11
C PRO A 743 -23.23 38.56 26.38
N GLN A 744 -24.30 37.76 26.32
CA GLN A 744 -25.67 38.23 26.57
C GLN A 744 -25.86 38.62 28.05
N ASN A 745 -25.44 37.76 28.96
CA ASN A 745 -25.55 37.99 30.41
C ASN A 745 -24.61 39.12 30.84
N MET A 746 -23.40 39.19 30.27
CA MET A 746 -22.44 40.25 30.54
C MET A 746 -22.94 41.60 30.02
N PHE A 747 -23.54 41.65 28.84
CA PHE A 747 -24.09 42.88 28.27
C PHE A 747 -25.27 43.40 29.12
N ALA A 748 -26.18 42.51 29.51
CA ALA A 748 -27.27 42.84 30.41
C ALA A 748 -26.76 43.36 31.77
N LEU A 749 -25.73 42.72 32.34
CA LEU A 749 -25.13 43.16 33.59
C LEU A 749 -24.42 44.52 33.43
N ALA A 750 -23.68 44.72 32.34
CA ALA A 750 -22.92 45.94 32.08
C ALA A 750 -23.82 47.16 31.86
N LEU A 751 -24.92 47.03 31.11
CA LEU A 751 -25.89 48.12 30.91
C LEU A 751 -26.56 48.56 32.21
N ASN A 752 -26.76 47.61 33.12
CA ASN A 752 -27.39 47.84 34.40
C ASN A 752 -26.40 48.33 35.47
N SER A 753 -25.10 48.46 35.16
CA SER A 753 -24.08 48.83 36.14
C SER A 753 -23.70 50.30 36.08
N HIS A 754 -23.26 50.86 37.20
CA HIS A 754 -22.73 52.23 37.27
C HIS A 754 -21.50 52.42 36.36
N GLY A 755 -21.35 53.62 35.81
CA GLY A 755 -20.19 53.97 34.99
C GLY A 755 -18.90 53.91 35.78
N SER A 756 -17.91 53.15 35.31
CA SER A 756 -16.60 53.02 35.97
C SER A 756 -15.58 53.98 35.38
N SER A 757 -14.83 54.65 36.25
CA SER A 757 -13.71 55.52 35.87
C SER A 757 -12.55 54.75 35.21
N LYS A 758 -12.46 53.43 35.47
CA LYS A 758 -11.39 52.56 34.97
C LYS A 758 -11.51 52.23 33.48
N LEU A 759 -12.66 52.50 32.86
CA LEU A 759 -12.92 52.32 31.42
C LEU A 759 -12.94 53.64 30.64
N SER A 760 -12.42 54.73 31.21
CA SER A 760 -12.37 56.04 30.55
C SER A 760 -11.65 55.95 29.19
N GLY A 761 -12.31 56.38 28.12
CA GLY A 761 -11.76 56.35 26.75
C GLY A 761 -12.12 55.10 25.92
N ALA A 762 -12.78 54.10 26.49
CA ALA A 762 -13.20 52.88 25.78
C ALA A 762 -14.50 53.04 24.95
N CYS A 763 -15.15 54.22 25.00
CA CYS A 763 -16.49 54.45 24.45
C CYS A 763 -16.63 54.33 22.92
N GLY A 764 -15.51 54.29 22.16
CA GLY A 764 -15.54 54.19 20.69
C GLY A 764 -14.65 53.09 20.08
N ALA A 765 -13.54 52.72 20.73
CA ALA A 765 -12.58 51.75 20.21
C ALA A 765 -12.47 50.46 21.06
N GLY A 766 -13.28 50.35 22.12
CA GLY A 766 -13.19 49.25 23.09
C GLY A 766 -12.04 49.41 24.10
N PRO A 767 -11.94 48.50 25.08
CA PRO A 767 -10.92 48.56 26.12
C PRO A 767 -9.53 48.17 25.60
N VAL A 768 -8.49 48.92 25.98
CA VAL A 768 -7.10 48.68 25.54
C VAL A 768 -6.09 48.66 26.69
N GLY A 769 -5.02 47.87 26.53
CA GLY A 769 -3.89 47.83 27.46
C GLY A 769 -4.29 47.48 28.89
N LYS A 770 -3.94 48.34 29.86
CA LYS A 770 -4.19 48.11 31.30
C LYS A 770 -5.68 47.96 31.64
N GLN A 771 -6.59 48.51 30.83
CA GLN A 771 -8.03 48.36 31.00
C GLN A 771 -8.48 46.88 30.89
N LEU A 772 -7.75 46.07 30.12
CA LEU A 772 -8.03 44.63 29.96
C LEU A 772 -7.66 43.81 31.19
N SER A 773 -6.76 44.33 32.04
CA SER A 773 -6.25 43.66 33.25
C SER A 773 -6.99 44.05 34.54
N GLU A 774 -7.89 45.04 34.48
CA GLU A 774 -8.67 45.48 35.64
C GLU A 774 -9.56 44.35 36.17
N ARG A 775 -9.70 44.27 37.50
CA ARG A 775 -10.41 43.16 38.16
C ARG A 775 -11.84 43.56 38.51
N TRP A 776 -12.78 42.90 37.87
CA TRP A 776 -14.21 43.11 38.03
C TRP A 776 -14.82 42.08 38.98
N VAL A 777 -15.74 42.53 39.82
CA VAL A 777 -16.44 41.71 40.82
C VAL A 777 -17.94 41.98 40.67
N ILE A 778 -18.75 40.94 40.79
CA ILE A 778 -20.20 41.07 40.75
C ILE A 778 -20.68 41.40 42.17
N GLY A 779 -21.36 42.52 42.31
CA GLY A 779 -22.07 42.96 43.51
C GLY A 779 -23.56 42.73 43.38
N MET A 780 -24.23 42.67 44.53
CA MET A 780 -25.68 42.82 44.63
C MET A 780 -25.91 43.93 45.62
N GLU A 781 -26.74 44.90 45.26
CA GLU A 781 -27.32 45.85 46.20
C GLU A 781 -28.43 45.13 46.96
N GLU A 782 -28.25 44.99 48.29
CA GLU A 782 -29.11 44.13 49.10
C GLU A 782 -30.52 44.73 49.30
N ASP A 783 -30.68 46.04 49.08
CA ASP A 783 -31.93 46.78 49.27
C ASP A 783 -32.88 46.65 48.06
N THR A 784 -32.31 46.53 46.86
CA THR A 784 -33.04 46.56 45.57
C THR A 784 -32.95 45.24 44.80
N GLU A 785 -32.23 44.24 45.35
CA GLU A 785 -31.90 42.96 44.70
C GLU A 785 -31.21 43.12 43.33
N HIS A 786 -30.51 44.23 43.15
CA HIS A 786 -29.93 44.63 41.87
C HIS A 786 -28.50 44.10 41.72
N TYR A 787 -28.24 43.30 40.68
CA TYR A 787 -26.89 42.83 40.35
C TYR A 787 -26.16 43.86 39.48
N TYR A 788 -24.92 44.19 39.87
CA TYR A 788 -24.06 45.10 39.12
C TYR A 788 -22.61 44.58 39.07
N ILE A 789 -21.87 45.00 38.05
CA ILE A 789 -20.43 44.76 37.93
C ILE A 789 -19.67 46.03 38.33
N THR A 790 -18.65 45.89 39.18
CA THR A 790 -17.82 47.01 39.61
C THR A 790 -16.36 46.58 39.72
N SER A 791 -15.42 47.52 39.60
CA SER A 791 -14.01 47.21 39.82
C SER A 791 -13.75 46.93 41.30
N LYS A 792 -12.81 46.04 41.61
CA LYS A 792 -12.48 45.68 43.00
C LYS A 792 -11.99 46.89 43.80
N THR A 793 -11.32 47.83 43.13
CA THR A 793 -10.81 49.07 43.73
C THR A 793 -11.96 50.03 44.06
N GLU A 794 -12.87 50.29 43.11
CA GLU A 794 -14.05 51.13 43.35
C GLU A 794 -15.00 50.50 44.38
N LYS A 795 -15.15 49.18 44.41
CA LYS A 795 -15.93 48.48 45.46
C LYS A 795 -15.36 48.67 46.86
N ALA A 796 -14.03 48.72 47.00
CA ALA A 796 -13.40 48.96 48.29
C ALA A 796 -13.62 50.42 48.75
N GLU A 797 -13.58 51.37 47.82
CA GLU A 797 -13.86 52.78 48.07
C GLU A 797 -15.34 53.03 48.41
N LEU A 798 -16.27 52.40 47.68
CA LEU A 798 -17.71 52.42 47.96
C LEU A 798 -18.02 51.84 49.34
N ARG A 799 -17.40 50.70 49.69
CA ARG A 799 -17.55 50.10 51.02
C ARG A 799 -17.00 50.99 52.14
N GLN A 800 -15.92 51.74 51.90
CA GLN A 800 -15.40 52.71 52.86
C GLN A 800 -16.37 53.90 53.04
N ARG A 801 -17.09 54.30 51.98
CA ARG A 801 -18.14 55.32 52.06
C ARG A 801 -19.40 54.80 52.76
N GLU A 802 -19.85 53.58 52.45
CA GLU A 802 -20.99 52.93 53.14
C GLU A 802 -20.71 52.70 54.63
N LEU A 803 -19.47 52.41 55.03
CA LEU A 803 -19.08 52.30 56.45
C LEU A 803 -19.19 53.63 57.21
N ALA A 804 -19.29 54.77 56.51
CA ALA A 804 -19.54 56.09 57.10
C ALA A 804 -21.04 56.41 57.24
N GLU A 805 -21.91 55.68 56.53
CA GLU A 805 -23.37 55.80 56.60
C GLU A 805 -23.98 54.53 57.20
N GLN A 806 -23.97 54.41 58.52
CA GLN A 806 -24.73 53.34 59.19
C GLN A 806 -26.22 53.69 59.16
N HIS A 807 -27.02 53.01 58.34
CA HIS A 807 -28.46 52.83 58.58
C HIS A 807 -28.94 51.40 58.24
N LEU A 808 -29.85 50.94 59.10
CA LEU A 808 -30.76 49.78 59.14
C LEU A 808 -30.63 48.67 58.06
N LYS A 809 -30.37 47.44 58.53
CA LYS A 809 -30.43 46.18 57.74
C LYS A 809 -31.85 45.93 57.18
N PRO A 810 -32.02 45.61 55.88
CA PRO A 810 -33.29 45.15 55.36
C PRO A 810 -33.52 43.65 55.58
N THR A 811 -34.81 43.33 55.52
CA THR A 811 -35.43 42.02 55.69
C THR A 811 -35.03 41.05 54.57
N ASP A 812 -34.89 39.79 54.97
CA ASP A 812 -34.02 38.80 54.35
C ASP A 812 -34.69 38.08 53.15
N SER A 813 -34.61 38.68 51.96
CA SER A 813 -35.19 38.13 50.73
C SER A 813 -34.50 36.82 50.26
N PRO A 814 -35.19 35.94 49.50
CA PRO A 814 -34.60 34.70 49.00
C PRO A 814 -33.35 34.92 48.11
N ALA A 815 -33.36 35.96 47.27
CA ALA A 815 -32.24 36.30 46.37
C ALA A 815 -31.01 36.78 47.15
N VAL A 816 -31.20 37.61 48.19
CA VAL A 816 -30.13 38.09 49.06
C VAL A 816 -29.53 36.96 49.90
N LYS A 817 -30.35 36.03 50.40
CA LYS A 817 -29.88 34.82 51.10
C LYS A 817 -29.05 33.92 50.19
N GLU A 818 -29.46 33.74 48.94
CA GLU A 818 -28.74 32.96 47.94
C GLU A 818 -27.38 33.58 47.60
N TYR A 819 -27.34 34.89 47.31
CA TYR A 819 -26.11 35.63 47.06
C TYR A 819 -25.15 35.62 48.28
N ARG A 820 -25.66 35.82 49.50
CA ARG A 820 -24.86 35.72 50.73
C ARG A 820 -24.31 34.31 50.96
N ARG A 821 -25.05 33.27 50.59
CA ARG A 821 -24.57 31.88 50.66
C ARG A 821 -23.43 31.67 49.66
N ILE A 822 -23.66 31.96 48.38
CA ILE A 822 -22.66 31.78 47.30
C ILE A 822 -21.39 32.56 47.59
N SER A 823 -21.52 33.83 48.00
CA SER A 823 -20.39 34.72 48.28
C SER A 823 -19.57 34.37 49.53
N ARG A 824 -20.12 33.55 50.44
CA ARG A 824 -19.45 33.03 51.66
C ARG A 824 -18.83 31.65 51.47
N THR A 825 -19.36 30.83 50.55
CA THR A 825 -18.87 29.47 50.31
C THR A 825 -17.39 29.48 49.90
N LYS A 826 -16.54 28.80 50.67
CA LYS A 826 -15.20 28.40 50.21
C LYS A 826 -15.39 27.24 49.23
N SER A 827 -14.94 27.39 48.00
CA SER A 827 -14.75 26.24 47.12
C SER A 827 -13.52 25.45 47.57
N SER A 828 -13.58 24.12 47.44
CA SER A 828 -12.58 23.15 47.89
C SER A 828 -11.27 23.22 47.11
N LEU A 829 -11.29 23.69 45.87
CA LEU A 829 -10.11 23.74 45.00
C LEU A 829 -9.43 25.12 45.08
N SER A 830 -8.51 25.26 46.05
CA SER A 830 -7.71 26.49 46.20
C SER A 830 -6.86 26.86 44.98
N MET A 831 -6.63 25.92 44.05
CA MET A 831 -5.81 26.10 42.85
C MET A 831 -6.44 27.02 41.79
N PHE A 832 -7.77 27.16 41.77
CA PHE A 832 -8.51 27.90 40.73
C PHE A 832 -9.05 29.28 41.19
N HIS A 833 -8.82 29.68 42.46
CA HIS A 833 -9.45 30.85 43.08
C HIS A 833 -8.58 32.11 43.15
#